data_AF-J2WFW9-F1
#
_entry.id   AF-J2WFW9-F1
#
_cell.length_a   1.000
_cell.length_b   1.000
_cell.length_c   1.000
_cell.angle_alpha   90.00
_cell.angle_beta   90.00
_cell.angle_gamma   90.00
#
_symmetry.space_group_name_H-M   'P 1'
#
loop_
_entity.id
_entity.type
_entity.pdbx_description
1 polymer ?
#
loop_
_entity_poly.entity_id
_entity_poly.type
_entity_poly.pdbx_seq_one_letter_code
_entity_poly.pdbx_strand_id
1 'polypeptide(L)'
;WLATADTERLALNALRIHSDALARLRIEVRQQSLDGELICSVGSADATTVNTLIKDADSRYTAHDAQGQHLQDRPGDLFQAILNALPADQRQTLGYRLDDAAGFKHWILAKTEPASVRRTLLAEPPISDRVATETTILLGGPGYSRAGQTLLDRIQDIYPHLNETEVQGFAQALSTQGDAESGIRRIENDLDTLRIALDTWRFEEVINWHSGNGGTHNLTFMLDGGLHLSERLMACFERKATVFGERSVAPHAGYTLDLSSEMRRYNLEHWWKKLPDIKPYLDQITTLSLDNVPLATDGSGLLKDFHHLRQLSARNCELKQLPKDIGRMRQLETLRLSGNQIQLTPQTVEELKNLTRLQTLRLDLNPLGLAPNVSRMPRLGILTLNETGLTTWPEGLFEKHRPRQFFLDMLGNPIEEVPRVVPGSNNAFIIARTRLIASELSDVNRVLYEKYRTSVGLIPEHVTSTTTTEMIRRWPLKTDALFNRMPGIGIYRPEAWPDLASEPNSRGFFKIIDDLTQSADYRSGGSAREQLSERVWRMIHAIDIDKNLRQDLFEMAIAPVNCRDAGAQVFNQMGIRVLAAEARLSSTSRAMLEQKLVTLARGAARLDYVNDVAQADIQSRGGNPDVVEVYLAYQTGLAQRLDLPWQSQNMLFRITAGVDQAKIDLAFETVNAMEAGDGLINRMLEQPFWTDYLREAHPDSYYANKARFEERSSQLDDLRTAQADWAGSNDPYQQKAALRDKLKDLARILGVPKEQVLTGQPMPDSVYEHLINDLGDQEQQLSRQQTRDALEKLALPPG
;
A
#
# COMPACT_ATOMS: atom_id res chain seq x y z
N TRP A 1 -39.09 -27.63 18.28
CA TRP A 1 -38.86 -27.16 16.91
C TRP A 1 -40.14 -27.38 16.15
N LEU A 2 -40.87 -26.30 15.83
CA LEU A 2 -42.04 -26.34 14.94
C LEU A 2 -41.50 -26.47 13.50
N ALA A 3 -42.00 -27.41 12.72
CA ALA A 3 -41.54 -27.64 11.36
C ALA A 3 -42.11 -26.56 10.42
N THR A 4 -41.41 -25.43 10.32
CA THR A 4 -41.70 -24.33 9.37
C THR A 4 -40.91 -24.50 8.08
N ALA A 5 -41.32 -23.83 6.99
CA ALA A 5 -40.58 -23.82 5.73
C ALA A 5 -39.11 -23.35 5.94
N ASP A 6 -38.89 -22.38 6.83
CA ASP A 6 -37.55 -21.92 7.20
C ASP A 6 -36.72 -23.01 7.91
N THR A 7 -37.37 -23.82 8.75
CA THR A 7 -36.72 -24.95 9.42
C THR A 7 -36.26 -26.02 8.43
N GLU A 8 -37.08 -26.29 7.41
CA GLU A 8 -36.78 -27.24 6.33
C GLU A 8 -35.61 -26.75 5.46
N ARG A 9 -35.64 -25.47 5.08
CA ARG A 9 -34.57 -24.82 4.31
C ARG A 9 -33.26 -24.79 5.06
N LEU A 10 -33.30 -24.42 6.34
CA LEU A 10 -32.12 -24.33 7.17
C LEU A 10 -31.47 -25.71 7.35
N ALA A 11 -32.26 -26.77 7.55
CA ALA A 11 -31.74 -28.13 7.67
C ALA A 11 -31.08 -28.62 6.37
N LEU A 12 -31.74 -28.43 5.22
CA LEU A 12 -31.22 -28.89 3.93
C LEU A 12 -30.01 -28.06 3.47
N ASN A 13 -30.01 -26.74 3.65
CA ASN A 13 -28.86 -25.90 3.30
C ASN A 13 -27.68 -26.14 4.24
N ALA A 14 -27.89 -26.45 5.52
CA ALA A 14 -26.81 -26.84 6.42
C ALA A 14 -26.10 -28.10 5.90
N LEU A 15 -26.87 -29.07 5.41
CA LEU A 15 -26.32 -30.28 4.78
C LEU A 15 -25.53 -29.94 3.50
N ARG A 16 -26.02 -29.03 2.66
CA ARG A 16 -25.32 -28.59 1.43
C ARG A 16 -23.99 -27.90 1.70
N ILE A 17 -23.92 -27.05 2.72
CA ILE A 17 -22.71 -26.26 3.01
C ILE A 17 -21.67 -27.08 3.75
N HIS A 18 -22.12 -27.98 4.63
CA HIS A 18 -21.22 -28.71 5.53
C HIS A 18 -21.01 -30.18 5.14
N SER A 19 -21.50 -30.60 3.96
CA SER A 19 -21.24 -31.92 3.40
C SER A 19 -21.40 -31.99 1.88
N ASP A 20 -20.76 -32.97 1.26
CA ASP A 20 -20.88 -33.25 -0.17
C ASP A 20 -22.05 -34.21 -0.51
N ALA A 21 -22.93 -34.50 0.45
CA ALA A 21 -24.01 -35.49 0.30
C ALA A 21 -25.01 -35.16 -0.83
N LEU A 22 -25.07 -33.88 -1.25
CA LEU A 22 -25.93 -33.37 -2.32
C LEU A 22 -25.20 -33.11 -3.65
N ALA A 23 -23.97 -33.59 -3.81
CA ALA A 23 -23.17 -33.35 -5.01
C ALA A 23 -23.80 -33.92 -6.29
N ARG A 24 -24.53 -35.05 -6.18
CA ARG A 24 -25.26 -35.72 -7.28
C ARG A 24 -26.74 -35.97 -6.99
N LEU A 25 -27.21 -35.49 -5.84
CA LEU A 25 -28.57 -35.67 -5.36
C LEU A 25 -29.21 -34.30 -5.13
N ARG A 26 -30.43 -34.13 -5.65
CA ARG A 26 -31.31 -33.02 -5.29
C ARG A 26 -32.43 -33.53 -4.41
N ILE A 27 -32.68 -32.85 -3.29
CA ILE A 27 -33.82 -33.13 -2.43
C ILE A 27 -34.85 -32.01 -2.60
N GLU A 28 -36.08 -32.38 -2.91
CA GLU A 28 -37.23 -31.47 -2.99
C GLU A 28 -38.20 -31.74 -1.84
N VAL A 29 -38.72 -30.68 -1.20
CA VAL A 29 -39.76 -30.79 -0.17
C VAL A 29 -41.06 -30.24 -0.75
N ARG A 30 -42.10 -31.08 -0.80
CA ARG A 30 -43.40 -30.75 -1.41
C ARG A 30 -44.55 -30.94 -0.44
N GLN A 31 -45.62 -30.17 -0.62
CA GLN A 31 -46.78 -30.21 0.26
C GLN A 31 -47.84 -31.23 -0.21
N GLN A 32 -48.33 -32.09 0.68
CA GLN A 32 -49.46 -33.03 0.51
C GLN A 32 -49.34 -34.14 -0.56
N SER A 33 -48.63 -33.92 -1.68
CA SER A 33 -48.48 -34.90 -2.76
C SER A 33 -47.17 -34.72 -3.54
N LEU A 34 -46.81 -35.70 -4.40
CA LEU A 34 -45.62 -35.65 -5.26
C LEU A 34 -45.65 -34.47 -6.25
N ASP A 35 -46.83 -34.11 -6.76
CA ASP A 35 -47.03 -32.92 -7.63
C ASP A 35 -47.44 -31.67 -6.83
N GLY A 36 -47.31 -31.73 -5.50
CA GLY A 36 -47.67 -30.63 -4.61
C GLY A 36 -46.76 -29.42 -4.72
N GLU A 37 -47.18 -28.31 -4.11
CA GLU A 37 -46.42 -27.05 -4.07
C GLU A 37 -45.01 -27.29 -3.49
N LEU A 38 -43.99 -26.79 -4.19
CA LEU A 38 -42.59 -26.92 -3.80
C LEU A 38 -42.27 -25.92 -2.68
N ILE A 39 -41.96 -26.44 -1.48
CA ILE A 39 -41.65 -25.63 -0.30
C ILE A 39 -40.18 -25.18 -0.33
N CYS A 40 -39.28 -26.11 -0.65
CA CYS A 40 -37.88 -25.82 -0.90
C CYS A 40 -37.21 -26.96 -1.68
N SER A 41 -36.08 -26.67 -2.32
CA SER A 41 -35.23 -27.69 -2.94
C SER A 41 -33.76 -27.36 -2.74
N VAL A 42 -32.93 -28.37 -2.50
CA VAL A 42 -31.49 -28.20 -2.29
C VAL A 42 -30.72 -29.29 -3.04
N GLY A 43 -29.70 -28.87 -3.80
CA GLY A 43 -28.93 -29.69 -4.73
C GLY A 43 -28.88 -29.06 -6.12
N SER A 44 -27.98 -29.53 -6.99
CA SER A 44 -27.86 -28.99 -8.36
C SER A 44 -29.13 -29.22 -9.19
N ALA A 45 -29.47 -28.28 -10.08
CA ALA A 45 -30.55 -28.47 -11.06
C ALA A 45 -30.26 -29.62 -12.03
N ASP A 46 -28.97 -29.92 -12.26
CA ASP A 46 -28.47 -31.01 -13.10
C ASP A 46 -28.17 -32.30 -12.31
N ALA A 47 -28.71 -32.43 -11.08
CA ALA A 47 -28.47 -33.62 -10.27
C ALA A 47 -29.02 -34.89 -10.93
N THR A 48 -28.23 -35.96 -10.93
CA THR A 48 -28.60 -37.25 -11.55
C THR A 48 -29.72 -37.99 -10.83
N THR A 49 -30.02 -37.61 -9.59
CA THR A 49 -31.07 -38.23 -8.77
C THR A 49 -31.82 -37.13 -8.03
N VAL A 50 -33.14 -37.19 -8.07
CA VAL A 50 -34.03 -36.28 -7.34
C VAL A 50 -34.90 -37.10 -6.40
N ASN A 51 -34.76 -36.89 -5.10
CA ASN A 51 -35.60 -37.52 -4.10
C ASN A 51 -36.55 -36.47 -3.50
N THR A 52 -37.79 -36.87 -3.24
CA THR A 52 -38.85 -35.95 -2.81
C THR A 52 -39.32 -36.28 -1.40
N LEU A 53 -39.34 -35.28 -0.52
CA LEU A 53 -39.95 -35.35 0.80
C LEU A 53 -41.34 -34.73 0.74
N ILE A 54 -42.38 -35.52 1.02
CA ILE A 54 -43.76 -35.02 1.06
C ILE A 54 -44.15 -34.72 2.49
N LYS A 55 -44.59 -33.49 2.76
CA LYS A 55 -45.11 -33.06 4.06
C LYS A 55 -46.62 -33.24 4.14
N ASP A 56 -47.09 -34.04 5.11
CA ASP A 56 -48.52 -34.25 5.38
C ASP A 56 -49.16 -33.11 6.19
N ALA A 57 -50.49 -33.13 6.35
CA ALA A 57 -51.22 -32.11 7.10
C ALA A 57 -50.87 -32.08 8.60
N ASP A 58 -50.31 -33.17 9.13
CA ASP A 58 -49.85 -33.31 10.52
C ASP A 58 -48.36 -32.93 10.69
N SER A 59 -47.73 -32.35 9.65
CA SER A 59 -46.30 -31.99 9.60
C SER A 59 -45.32 -33.15 9.77
N ARG A 60 -45.70 -34.35 9.31
CA ARG A 60 -44.80 -35.50 9.15
C ARG A 60 -44.38 -35.64 7.69
N TYR A 61 -43.24 -36.31 7.48
CA TYR A 61 -42.60 -36.38 6.17
C TYR A 61 -42.47 -37.83 5.69
N THR A 62 -42.77 -38.05 4.41
CA THR A 62 -42.46 -39.30 3.70
C THR A 62 -41.43 -39.05 2.61
N ALA A 63 -40.35 -39.83 2.60
CA ALA A 63 -39.33 -39.78 1.56
C ALA A 63 -39.69 -40.70 0.40
N HIS A 64 -39.52 -40.21 -0.82
CA HIS A 64 -39.75 -40.92 -2.08
C HIS A 64 -38.51 -40.81 -2.98
N ASP A 65 -38.24 -41.86 -3.74
CA ASP A 65 -37.18 -41.85 -4.75
C ASP A 65 -37.60 -41.16 -6.05
N ALA A 66 -36.68 -41.10 -7.01
CA ALA A 66 -36.90 -40.52 -8.33
C ALA A 66 -38.00 -41.22 -9.15
N GLN A 67 -38.44 -42.42 -8.77
CA GLN A 67 -39.54 -43.15 -9.39
C GLN A 67 -40.86 -43.00 -8.61
N GLY A 68 -40.86 -42.22 -7.52
CA GLY A 68 -42.02 -41.98 -6.66
C GLY A 68 -42.28 -43.09 -5.63
N GLN A 69 -41.40 -44.09 -5.52
CA GLN A 69 -41.57 -45.21 -4.59
C GLN A 69 -41.19 -44.79 -3.16
N HIS A 70 -41.94 -45.29 -2.17
CA HIS A 70 -41.70 -44.99 -0.76
C HIS A 70 -40.35 -45.53 -0.29
N LEU A 71 -39.49 -44.66 0.23
CA LEU A 71 -38.19 -44.99 0.83
C LEU A 71 -38.29 -45.35 2.33
N GLN A 72 -39.50 -45.31 2.89
CA GLN A 72 -39.77 -45.58 4.31
C GLN A 72 -41.17 -46.16 4.51
N ASP A 73 -41.33 -47.05 5.49
CA ASP A 73 -42.60 -47.73 5.77
C ASP A 73 -43.61 -46.88 6.56
N ARG A 74 -43.14 -45.85 7.28
CA ARG A 74 -43.99 -44.96 8.10
C ARG A 74 -43.57 -43.50 7.99
N PRO A 75 -44.50 -42.53 8.06
CA PRO A 75 -44.17 -41.10 8.11
C PRO A 75 -43.35 -40.77 9.36
N GLY A 76 -42.28 -39.99 9.19
CA GLY A 76 -41.33 -39.63 10.25
C GLY A 76 -41.18 -38.12 10.44
N ASP A 77 -40.26 -37.69 11.30
CA ASP A 77 -39.89 -36.28 11.40
C ASP A 77 -38.99 -35.85 10.22
N LEU A 78 -38.78 -34.54 10.07
CA LEU A 78 -37.99 -33.97 8.97
C LEU A 78 -36.57 -34.58 8.89
N PHE A 79 -35.91 -34.76 10.03
CA PHE A 79 -34.51 -35.22 10.08
C PHE A 79 -34.41 -36.69 9.70
N GLN A 80 -35.36 -37.51 10.16
CA GLN A 80 -35.50 -38.90 9.76
C GLN A 80 -35.78 -39.03 8.27
N ALA A 81 -36.64 -38.16 7.72
CA ALA A 81 -36.97 -38.17 6.30
C ALA A 81 -35.79 -37.74 5.41
N ILE A 82 -35.00 -36.73 5.84
CA ILE A 82 -33.77 -36.34 5.16
C ILE A 82 -32.78 -37.52 5.16
N LEU A 83 -32.58 -38.19 6.29
CA LEU A 83 -31.72 -39.38 6.33
C LEU A 83 -32.25 -40.50 5.42
N ASN A 84 -33.56 -40.72 5.36
CA ASN A 84 -34.14 -41.73 4.47
C ASN A 84 -33.93 -41.39 2.99
N ALA A 85 -33.97 -40.10 2.64
CA ALA A 85 -33.74 -39.62 1.27
C ALA A 85 -32.25 -39.62 0.86
N LEU A 86 -31.31 -39.80 1.78
CA LEU A 86 -29.88 -39.88 1.45
C LEU A 86 -29.49 -41.30 1.01
N PRO A 87 -28.70 -41.44 -0.07
CA PRO A 87 -28.08 -42.70 -0.47
C PRO A 87 -27.26 -43.36 0.64
N ALA A 88 -27.17 -44.69 0.63
CA ALA A 88 -26.52 -45.45 1.70
C ALA A 88 -25.02 -45.13 1.88
N ASP A 89 -24.31 -44.89 0.78
CA ASP A 89 -22.90 -44.47 0.74
C ASP A 89 -22.69 -43.08 1.34
N GLN A 90 -23.59 -42.12 1.06
CA GLN A 90 -23.51 -40.77 1.61
C GLN A 90 -23.82 -40.74 3.10
N ARG A 91 -24.78 -41.55 3.56
CA ARG A 91 -25.06 -41.70 5.00
C ARG A 91 -23.89 -42.27 5.79
N GLN A 92 -23.22 -43.29 5.24
CA GLN A 92 -22.02 -43.86 5.85
C GLN A 92 -20.88 -42.84 5.94
N THR A 93 -20.72 -42.02 4.90
CA THR A 93 -19.72 -40.93 4.88
C THR A 93 -20.01 -39.85 5.92
N LEU A 94 -21.28 -39.53 6.15
CA LEU A 94 -21.70 -38.62 7.21
C LEU A 94 -21.64 -39.24 8.62
N GLY A 95 -21.44 -40.55 8.72
CA GLY A 95 -21.37 -41.28 9.99
C GLY A 95 -22.72 -41.54 10.66
N TYR A 96 -23.85 -41.38 9.97
CA TYR A 96 -25.19 -41.55 10.53
C TYR A 96 -25.89 -42.82 10.00
N ARG A 97 -26.58 -43.51 10.91
CA ARG A 97 -27.43 -44.66 10.59
C ARG A 97 -28.89 -44.22 10.48
N LEU A 98 -29.72 -45.06 9.85
CA LEU A 98 -31.15 -44.82 9.69
C LEU A 98 -31.90 -44.61 11.02
N ASP A 99 -31.39 -45.14 12.12
CA ASP A 99 -31.96 -45.05 13.46
C ASP A 99 -31.42 -43.86 14.30
N ASP A 100 -30.52 -43.03 13.74
CA ASP A 100 -29.85 -41.92 14.46
C ASP A 100 -30.33 -40.51 14.03
N ALA A 101 -31.63 -40.32 13.84
CA ALA A 101 -32.19 -39.01 13.51
C ALA A 101 -31.98 -37.96 14.62
N ALA A 102 -31.87 -38.39 15.88
CA ALA A 102 -31.66 -37.49 17.02
C ALA A 102 -30.23 -36.91 17.05
N GLY A 103 -29.21 -37.72 16.76
CA GLY A 103 -27.82 -37.27 16.61
C GLY A 103 -27.65 -36.35 15.41
N PHE A 104 -28.25 -36.72 14.27
CA PHE A 104 -28.22 -35.90 13.05
C PHE A 104 -28.87 -34.52 13.25
N LYS A 105 -30.00 -34.47 13.97
CA LYS A 105 -30.64 -33.21 14.36
C LYS A 105 -29.72 -32.33 15.21
N HIS A 106 -29.04 -32.88 16.21
CA HIS A 106 -28.11 -32.11 17.04
C HIS A 106 -26.97 -31.51 16.21
N TRP A 107 -26.47 -32.25 15.24
CA TRP A 107 -25.43 -31.77 14.34
C TRP A 107 -25.91 -30.57 13.49
N ILE A 108 -27.10 -30.65 12.90
CA ILE A 108 -27.67 -29.52 12.16
C ILE A 108 -27.84 -28.29 13.06
N LEU A 109 -28.31 -28.48 14.31
CA LEU A 109 -28.45 -27.38 15.25
C LEU A 109 -27.11 -26.72 15.60
N ALA A 110 -26.07 -27.51 15.87
CA ALA A 110 -24.74 -26.99 16.17
C ALA A 110 -24.14 -26.22 14.99
N LYS A 111 -24.34 -26.69 13.76
CA LYS A 111 -23.86 -26.00 12.55
C LYS A 111 -24.63 -24.73 12.22
N THR A 112 -25.81 -24.53 12.83
CA THR A 112 -26.69 -23.39 12.55
C THR A 112 -26.90 -22.48 13.77
N GLU A 113 -26.10 -22.63 14.83
CA GLU A 113 -26.20 -21.81 16.03
C GLU A 113 -25.86 -20.31 15.79
N PRO A 114 -24.78 -19.95 15.06
CA PRO A 114 -24.44 -18.55 14.82
C PRO A 114 -25.49 -17.81 13.99
N ALA A 115 -25.86 -16.59 14.39
CA ALA A 115 -26.88 -15.80 13.71
C ALA A 115 -26.49 -15.39 12.27
N SER A 116 -25.19 -15.25 11.98
CA SER A 116 -24.68 -15.00 10.63
C SER A 116 -24.94 -16.19 9.70
N VAL A 117 -24.64 -17.41 10.17
CA VAL A 117 -24.82 -18.65 9.40
C VAL A 117 -26.31 -18.90 9.10
N ARG A 118 -27.22 -18.66 10.06
CA ARG A 118 -28.66 -18.75 9.81
C ARG A 118 -29.15 -17.80 8.71
N ARG A 119 -28.63 -16.57 8.65
CA ARG A 119 -28.98 -15.60 7.60
C ARG A 119 -28.47 -16.05 6.23
N THR A 120 -27.27 -16.61 6.15
CA THR A 120 -26.72 -17.17 4.91
C THR A 120 -27.51 -18.38 4.42
N LEU A 121 -27.95 -19.26 5.34
CA LEU A 121 -28.68 -20.49 5.00
C LEU A 121 -30.17 -20.26 4.64
N LEU A 122 -30.78 -19.17 5.11
CA LEU A 122 -32.18 -18.80 4.85
C LEU A 122 -32.36 -17.83 3.69
N ALA A 123 -31.28 -17.27 3.14
CA ALA A 123 -31.35 -16.43 1.94
C ALA A 123 -31.80 -17.30 0.74
N GLU A 124 -33.03 -17.08 0.27
CA GLU A 124 -33.56 -17.75 -0.93
C GLU A 124 -32.76 -17.31 -2.18
N PRO A 125 -32.42 -18.22 -3.10
CA PRO A 125 -32.19 -17.81 -4.49
C PRO A 125 -33.55 -17.49 -5.14
N PRO A 126 -33.65 -16.52 -6.06
CA PRO A 126 -34.93 -16.21 -6.68
C PRO A 126 -35.33 -17.30 -7.69
N ILE A 127 -36.52 -17.88 -7.50
CA ILE A 127 -37.21 -18.69 -8.51
C ILE A 127 -37.96 -17.73 -9.43
N SER A 128 -37.55 -17.67 -10.70
CA SER A 128 -38.18 -16.80 -11.71
C SER A 128 -39.33 -17.53 -12.40
N ASP A 129 -40.56 -17.26 -11.98
CA ASP A 129 -41.77 -17.53 -12.76
C ASP A 129 -42.18 -16.26 -13.52
N ARG A 130 -41.54 -16.02 -14.66
CA ARG A 130 -42.13 -15.25 -15.76
C ARG A 130 -41.68 -15.83 -17.09
N VAL A 131 -42.69 -16.31 -17.84
CA VAL A 131 -42.58 -16.72 -19.24
C VAL A 131 -41.89 -15.60 -20.03
N ALA A 132 -40.78 -15.96 -20.67
CA ALA A 132 -40.05 -15.10 -21.58
C ALA A 132 -40.96 -14.71 -22.75
N THR A 133 -41.13 -13.42 -22.99
CA THR A 133 -41.40 -12.95 -24.34
C THR A 133 -40.13 -13.16 -25.15
N GLU A 134 -40.16 -14.17 -26.03
CA GLU A 134 -39.16 -14.35 -27.07
C GLU A 134 -39.13 -13.11 -27.97
N THR A 135 -38.16 -12.22 -27.74
CA THR A 135 -37.58 -11.43 -28.82
C THR A 135 -36.28 -12.12 -29.19
N THR A 136 -36.34 -12.91 -30.27
CA THR A 136 -35.19 -13.37 -31.02
C THR A 136 -34.27 -12.19 -31.36
N ILE A 137 -33.16 -12.09 -30.64
CA ILE A 137 -31.97 -11.37 -31.13
C ILE A 137 -31.06 -12.45 -31.72
N LEU A 138 -30.88 -12.35 -33.04
CA LEU A 138 -30.05 -13.22 -33.87
C LEU A 138 -28.60 -13.22 -33.36
N LEU A 139 -28.00 -14.42 -33.38
CA LEU A 139 -26.60 -14.71 -33.08
C LEU A 139 -25.60 -13.87 -33.91
N GLY A 140 -24.49 -13.50 -33.25
CA GLY A 140 -23.25 -13.13 -33.92
C GLY A 140 -22.00 -13.16 -33.01
N GLY A 141 -21.27 -14.28 -33.02
CA GLY A 141 -19.79 -14.35 -32.79
C GLY A 141 -19.26 -14.53 -31.35
N PRO A 142 -18.16 -15.30 -31.11
CA PRO A 142 -17.89 -15.94 -29.83
C PRO A 142 -16.89 -15.17 -28.94
N GLY A 143 -17.29 -14.91 -27.69
CA GLY A 143 -16.37 -14.50 -26.63
C GLY A 143 -17.07 -13.84 -25.45
N TYR A 144 -17.33 -14.64 -24.40
CA TYR A 144 -17.67 -14.19 -23.05
C TYR A 144 -19.03 -13.50 -22.86
N SER A 145 -20.08 -14.30 -22.73
CA SER A 145 -21.27 -13.89 -21.95
C SER A 145 -21.48 -14.91 -20.83
N ARG A 146 -20.70 -14.76 -19.75
CA ARG A 146 -21.23 -15.12 -18.43
C ARG A 146 -21.84 -13.81 -17.92
N ALA A 147 -23.16 -13.77 -17.80
CA ALA A 147 -23.82 -12.62 -17.22
C ALA A 147 -23.67 -12.72 -15.69
N GLY A 148 -22.62 -12.13 -15.13
CA GLY A 148 -22.50 -11.96 -13.69
C GLY A 148 -23.79 -11.35 -13.12
N GLN A 149 -24.36 -11.97 -12.07
CA GLN A 149 -25.63 -11.51 -11.50
C GLN A 149 -25.44 -10.32 -10.55
N THR A 150 -24.24 -10.16 -9.98
CA THR A 150 -23.91 -9.07 -9.05
C THR A 150 -22.98 -8.05 -9.69
N LEU A 151 -22.94 -6.83 -9.13
CA LEU A 151 -22.02 -5.77 -9.56
C LEU A 151 -20.56 -6.22 -9.53
N LEU A 152 -20.16 -6.99 -8.52
CA LEU A 152 -18.80 -7.50 -8.37
C LEU A 152 -18.47 -8.51 -9.48
N ASP A 153 -19.40 -9.44 -9.78
CA ASP A 153 -19.22 -10.43 -10.85
C ASP A 153 -19.07 -9.74 -12.21
N ARG A 154 -19.89 -8.72 -12.49
CA ARG A 154 -19.81 -7.96 -13.75
C ARG A 154 -18.49 -7.20 -13.89
N ILE A 155 -18.00 -6.58 -12.81
CA ILE A 155 -16.67 -5.95 -12.81
C ILE A 155 -15.58 -7.00 -13.06
N GLN A 156 -15.67 -8.17 -12.43
CA GLN A 156 -14.72 -9.28 -12.62
C GLN A 156 -14.78 -9.86 -14.05
N ASP A 157 -15.96 -9.92 -14.67
CA ASP A 157 -16.16 -10.39 -16.04
C ASP A 157 -15.52 -9.41 -17.05
N ILE A 158 -15.69 -8.09 -16.85
CA ILE A 158 -15.07 -7.06 -17.69
C ILE A 158 -13.55 -7.00 -17.48
N TYR A 159 -13.10 -7.14 -16.23
CA TYR A 159 -11.68 -7.04 -15.84
C TYR A 159 -11.18 -8.29 -15.09
N PRO A 160 -10.95 -9.42 -15.77
CA PRO A 160 -10.57 -10.69 -15.12
C PRO A 160 -9.24 -10.65 -14.35
N HIS A 161 -8.39 -9.66 -14.63
CA HIS A 161 -7.07 -9.49 -14.02
C HIS A 161 -7.06 -8.63 -12.74
N LEU A 162 -8.21 -8.10 -12.31
CA LEU A 162 -8.33 -7.43 -11.02
C LEU A 162 -8.41 -8.46 -9.90
N ASN A 163 -7.77 -8.15 -8.77
CA ASN A 163 -7.92 -8.93 -7.54
C ASN A 163 -9.18 -8.52 -6.76
N GLU A 164 -9.54 -9.30 -5.75
CA GLU A 164 -10.78 -9.10 -4.98
C GLU A 164 -10.87 -7.69 -4.35
N THR A 165 -9.77 -7.18 -3.78
CA THR A 165 -9.71 -5.84 -3.19
C THR A 165 -9.93 -4.75 -4.23
N GLU A 166 -9.35 -4.92 -5.43
CA GLU A 166 -9.50 -3.98 -6.54
C GLU A 166 -10.95 -3.96 -7.06
N VAL A 167 -11.59 -5.13 -7.17
CA VAL A 167 -12.99 -5.24 -7.59
C VAL A 167 -13.93 -4.60 -6.56
N GLN A 168 -13.71 -4.85 -5.27
CA GLN A 168 -14.48 -4.21 -4.19
C GLN A 168 -14.29 -2.68 -4.20
N GLY A 169 -13.05 -2.21 -4.33
CA GLY A 169 -12.75 -0.78 -4.44
C GLY A 169 -13.40 -0.14 -5.67
N PHE A 170 -13.43 -0.85 -6.80
CA PHE A 170 -14.11 -0.40 -8.02
C PHE A 170 -15.62 -0.24 -7.79
N ALA A 171 -16.25 -1.26 -7.20
CA ALA A 171 -17.68 -1.25 -6.89
C ALA A 171 -18.05 -0.13 -5.91
N GLN A 172 -17.22 0.09 -4.88
CA GLN A 172 -17.39 1.16 -3.92
C GLN A 172 -17.26 2.55 -4.58
N ALA A 173 -16.30 2.71 -5.49
CA ALA A 173 -16.11 3.96 -6.24
C ALA A 173 -17.32 4.26 -7.14
N LEU A 174 -17.88 3.26 -7.81
CA LEU A 174 -19.12 3.41 -8.59
C LEU A 174 -20.31 3.80 -7.70
N SER A 175 -20.45 3.15 -6.54
CA SER A 175 -21.56 3.39 -5.59
C SER A 175 -21.52 4.79 -4.97
N THR A 176 -20.31 5.33 -4.77
CA THR A 176 -20.13 6.68 -4.20
C THR A 176 -20.53 7.78 -5.19
N GLN A 177 -20.48 7.51 -6.50
CA GLN A 177 -20.78 8.48 -7.55
C GLN A 177 -22.24 8.51 -7.99
N GLY A 178 -23.08 7.62 -7.46
CA GLY A 178 -24.50 7.54 -7.79
C GLY A 178 -24.94 6.11 -8.04
N ASP A 179 -25.73 5.90 -9.08
CA ASP A 179 -26.24 4.59 -9.43
C ASP A 179 -25.14 3.71 -10.05
N ALA A 180 -24.57 2.83 -9.23
CA ALA A 180 -23.51 1.91 -9.63
C ALA A 180 -23.92 1.03 -10.82
N GLU A 181 -25.20 0.67 -10.91
CA GLU A 181 -25.76 -0.12 -12.01
C GLU A 181 -25.71 0.63 -13.35
N SER A 182 -26.05 1.91 -13.36
CA SER A 182 -25.93 2.74 -14.56
C SER A 182 -24.47 3.02 -14.91
N GLY A 183 -23.60 3.15 -13.91
CA GLY A 183 -22.16 3.31 -14.11
C GLY A 183 -21.52 2.11 -14.81
N ILE A 184 -21.78 0.89 -14.33
CA ILE A 184 -21.23 -0.33 -14.94
C ILE A 184 -21.84 -0.60 -16.32
N ARG A 185 -23.15 -0.39 -16.52
CA ARG A 185 -23.79 -0.50 -17.85
C ARG A 185 -23.18 0.42 -18.89
N ARG A 186 -22.81 1.65 -18.49
CA ARG A 186 -22.13 2.59 -19.38
C ARG A 186 -20.76 2.05 -19.80
N ILE A 187 -19.98 1.53 -18.85
CA ILE A 187 -18.65 0.97 -19.12
C ILE A 187 -18.76 -0.22 -20.07
N GLU A 188 -19.71 -1.13 -19.86
CA GLU A 188 -19.98 -2.27 -20.74
C GLU A 188 -20.30 -1.80 -22.17
N ASN A 189 -21.27 -0.90 -22.32
CA ASN A 189 -21.66 -0.37 -23.63
C ASN A 189 -20.50 0.36 -24.34
N ASP A 190 -19.73 1.16 -23.59
CA ASP A 190 -18.58 1.90 -24.13
C ASP A 190 -17.50 0.91 -24.64
N LEU A 191 -17.22 -0.15 -23.88
CA LEU A 191 -16.26 -1.19 -24.26
C LEU A 191 -16.72 -2.01 -25.46
N ASP A 192 -17.99 -2.42 -25.49
CA ASP A 192 -18.54 -3.20 -26.60
C ASP A 192 -18.54 -2.37 -27.90
N THR A 193 -18.96 -1.10 -27.81
CA THR A 193 -18.94 -0.18 -28.96
C THR A 193 -17.53 0.02 -29.49
N LEU A 194 -16.56 0.24 -28.59
CA LEU A 194 -15.16 0.41 -28.97
C LEU A 194 -14.59 -0.88 -29.61
N ARG A 195 -14.90 -2.04 -29.03
CA ARG A 195 -14.44 -3.34 -29.54
C ARG A 195 -14.96 -3.58 -30.94
N ILE A 196 -16.25 -3.36 -31.18
CA ILE A 196 -16.85 -3.47 -32.52
C ILE A 196 -16.18 -2.51 -33.51
N ALA A 197 -15.95 -1.25 -33.13
CA ALA A 197 -15.32 -0.27 -34.00
C ALA A 197 -13.89 -0.67 -34.40
N LEU A 198 -13.08 -1.11 -33.43
CA LEU A 198 -11.69 -1.50 -33.67
C LEU A 198 -11.57 -2.85 -34.41
N ASP A 199 -12.44 -3.81 -34.13
CA ASP A 199 -12.48 -5.09 -34.84
C ASP A 199 -12.93 -4.92 -36.30
N THR A 200 -13.91 -4.04 -36.55
CA THR A 200 -14.35 -3.67 -37.90
C THR A 200 -13.20 -3.03 -38.68
N TRP A 201 -12.53 -2.04 -38.08
CA TRP A 201 -11.36 -1.39 -38.68
C TRP A 201 -10.24 -2.39 -38.99
N ARG A 202 -9.94 -3.31 -38.07
CA ARG A 202 -8.97 -4.38 -38.29
C ARG A 202 -9.36 -5.28 -39.47
N PHE A 203 -10.64 -5.66 -39.55
CA PHE A 203 -11.14 -6.51 -40.63
C PHE A 203 -11.04 -5.80 -42.00
N GLU A 204 -11.45 -4.54 -42.09
CA GLU A 204 -11.39 -3.73 -43.31
C GLU A 204 -9.95 -3.53 -43.82
N GLU A 205 -8.99 -3.28 -42.92
CA GLU A 205 -7.59 -3.07 -43.29
C GLU A 205 -6.85 -4.38 -43.65
N VAL A 206 -7.21 -5.51 -43.01
CA VAL A 206 -6.61 -6.82 -43.28
C VAL A 206 -7.19 -7.48 -44.54
N ILE A 207 -8.48 -7.25 -44.83
CA ILE A 207 -9.22 -7.86 -45.95
C ILE A 207 -9.69 -6.75 -46.90
N ASN A 208 -8.74 -6.10 -47.58
CA ASN A 208 -9.08 -5.13 -48.60
C ASN A 208 -9.29 -5.86 -49.96
N TRP A 209 -10.56 -6.18 -50.27
CA TRP A 209 -11.00 -7.01 -51.42
C TRP A 209 -10.79 -6.37 -52.81
N HIS A 210 -10.31 -5.12 -52.90
CA HIS A 210 -10.41 -4.29 -54.11
C HIS A 210 -9.14 -4.14 -54.97
N SER A 211 -8.03 -4.81 -54.65
CA SER A 211 -6.89 -4.86 -55.59
C SER A 211 -6.95 -6.16 -56.39
N GLY A 212 -7.31 -6.07 -57.67
CA GLY A 212 -7.47 -7.17 -58.62
C GLY A 212 -6.21 -7.98 -58.96
N ASN A 213 -5.26 -8.10 -58.04
CA ASN A 213 -4.16 -9.04 -58.08
C ASN A 213 -4.13 -9.78 -56.74
N GLY A 214 -4.53 -11.06 -56.75
CA GLY A 214 -4.44 -12.07 -55.67
C GLY A 214 -4.19 -11.55 -54.26
N GLY A 215 -5.21 -11.59 -53.41
CA GLY A 215 -5.24 -11.07 -52.03
C GLY A 215 -3.93 -11.25 -51.26
N THR A 216 -3.11 -10.21 -51.26
CA THR A 216 -2.04 -10.03 -50.27
C THR A 216 -2.66 -9.40 -49.03
N HIS A 217 -2.60 -10.09 -47.90
CA HIS A 217 -2.82 -9.48 -46.59
C HIS A 217 -2.09 -8.13 -46.52
N ASN A 218 -2.69 -7.09 -45.95
CA ASN A 218 -2.01 -5.82 -45.74
C ASN A 218 -0.97 -6.01 -44.61
N LEU A 219 0.17 -6.63 -44.94
CA LEU A 219 1.29 -6.86 -44.01
C LEU A 219 1.70 -5.55 -43.33
N THR A 220 1.51 -4.41 -43.98
CA THR A 220 1.73 -3.08 -43.42
C THR A 220 0.87 -2.82 -42.19
N PHE A 221 -0.42 -3.20 -42.17
CA PHE A 221 -1.26 -3.02 -40.97
C PHE A 221 -0.71 -3.80 -39.77
N MET A 222 -0.24 -5.03 -39.99
CA MET A 222 0.31 -5.88 -38.94
C MET A 222 1.71 -5.44 -38.49
N LEU A 223 2.57 -5.04 -39.42
CA LEU A 223 4.00 -4.82 -39.16
C LEU A 223 4.36 -3.33 -38.93
N ASP A 224 3.55 -2.39 -39.42
CA ASP A 224 3.81 -0.94 -39.39
C ASP A 224 2.97 -0.20 -38.33
N GLY A 225 2.31 -0.93 -37.43
CA GLY A 225 1.73 -0.39 -36.20
C GLY A 225 0.20 -0.30 -36.12
N GLY A 226 -0.55 -0.63 -37.17
CA GLY A 226 -2.02 -0.62 -37.16
C GLY A 226 -2.61 -1.62 -36.15
N LEU A 227 -2.12 -2.86 -36.16
CA LEU A 227 -2.51 -3.89 -35.19
C LEU A 227 -2.10 -3.51 -33.77
N HIS A 228 -0.87 -3.02 -33.60
CA HIS A 228 -0.36 -2.56 -32.31
C HIS A 228 -1.26 -1.46 -31.72
N LEU A 229 -1.64 -0.47 -32.54
CA LEU A 229 -2.54 0.61 -32.13
C LEU A 229 -3.90 0.09 -31.67
N SER A 230 -4.53 -0.80 -32.44
CA SER A 230 -5.80 -1.44 -32.09
C SER A 230 -5.72 -2.18 -30.75
N GLU A 231 -4.69 -3.03 -30.58
CA GLU A 231 -4.51 -3.83 -29.36
C GLU A 231 -4.23 -2.96 -28.13
N ARG A 232 -3.43 -1.91 -28.27
CA ARG A 232 -3.11 -1.00 -27.16
C ARG A 232 -4.29 -0.12 -26.77
N LEU A 233 -5.11 0.32 -27.73
CA LEU A 233 -6.38 1.00 -27.44
C LEU A 233 -7.33 0.07 -26.67
N MET A 234 -7.52 -1.18 -27.11
CA MET A 234 -8.35 -2.12 -26.34
C MET A 234 -7.78 -2.38 -24.94
N ALA A 235 -6.47 -2.66 -24.81
CA ALA A 235 -5.83 -2.88 -23.52
C ALA A 235 -5.93 -1.66 -22.58
N CYS A 236 -5.96 -0.45 -23.14
CA CYS A 236 -6.15 0.80 -22.41
C CYS A 236 -7.54 0.84 -21.73
N PHE A 237 -8.61 0.64 -22.50
CA PHE A 237 -9.98 0.66 -21.96
C PHE A 237 -10.32 -0.59 -21.13
N GLU A 238 -9.64 -1.71 -21.37
CA GLU A 238 -9.64 -2.88 -20.48
C GLU A 238 -8.78 -2.68 -19.21
N ARG A 239 -8.17 -1.51 -19.01
CA ARG A 239 -7.36 -1.17 -17.81
C ARG A 239 -6.21 -2.15 -17.55
N LYS A 240 -5.62 -2.71 -18.61
CA LYS A 240 -4.47 -3.64 -18.53
C LYS A 240 -3.13 -2.90 -18.53
N ALA A 241 -3.07 -1.74 -19.17
CA ALA A 241 -1.83 -0.98 -19.30
C ALA A 241 -1.32 -0.47 -17.94
N THR A 242 -0.02 -0.62 -17.72
CA THR A 242 0.68 -0.06 -16.57
C THR A 242 1.75 0.87 -17.10
N VAL A 243 1.61 2.16 -16.82
CA VAL A 243 2.57 3.20 -17.23
C VAL A 243 2.90 3.99 -15.98
N PHE A 244 4.15 4.43 -15.85
CA PHE A 244 4.60 5.16 -14.67
C PHE A 244 4.50 4.33 -13.37
N GLY A 245 4.63 3.00 -13.46
CA GLY A 245 4.53 2.10 -12.31
C GLY A 245 3.12 1.94 -11.72
N GLU A 246 2.10 2.55 -12.33
CA GLU A 246 0.72 2.55 -11.84
C GLU A 246 -0.26 2.03 -12.91
N ARG A 247 -1.28 1.30 -12.46
CA ARG A 247 -2.42 0.84 -13.27
C ARG A 247 -3.64 1.65 -12.88
N SER A 248 -4.39 2.15 -13.87
CA SER A 248 -5.64 2.86 -13.61
C SER A 248 -6.76 1.90 -13.22
N VAL A 249 -6.88 1.61 -11.93
CA VAL A 249 -7.87 0.66 -11.40
C VAL A 249 -9.21 1.32 -11.08
N ALA A 250 -9.24 2.59 -10.65
CA ALA A 250 -10.48 3.24 -10.27
C ALA A 250 -11.27 3.77 -11.50
N PRO A 251 -12.61 3.69 -11.51
CA PRO A 251 -13.43 4.13 -12.64
C PRO A 251 -13.18 5.60 -13.02
N HIS A 252 -12.92 6.47 -12.04
CA HIS A 252 -12.70 7.91 -12.23
C HIS A 252 -11.24 8.32 -12.45
N ALA A 253 -10.27 7.39 -12.37
CA ALA A 253 -8.85 7.71 -12.52
C ALA A 253 -8.44 8.02 -13.98
N GLY A 254 -9.39 7.89 -14.92
CA GLY A 254 -9.17 7.97 -16.36
C GLY A 254 -8.56 6.66 -16.89
N TYR A 255 -8.07 6.69 -18.12
CA TYR A 255 -7.45 5.54 -18.76
C TYR A 255 -5.96 5.78 -19.06
N THR A 256 -5.22 4.68 -19.08
CA THR A 256 -3.78 4.64 -19.36
C THR A 256 -3.55 4.02 -20.72
N LEU A 257 -2.99 4.77 -21.66
CA LEU A 257 -2.66 4.31 -23.00
C LEU A 257 -1.15 4.20 -23.14
N ASP A 258 -0.66 2.99 -23.36
CA ASP A 258 0.75 2.73 -23.68
C ASP A 258 0.90 2.32 -25.14
N LEU A 259 1.44 3.22 -25.94
CA LEU A 259 1.78 3.03 -27.35
C LEU A 259 3.31 2.92 -27.56
N SER A 260 4.07 2.76 -26.48
CA SER A 260 5.53 2.61 -26.58
C SER A 260 5.93 1.34 -27.34
N SER A 261 7.11 1.38 -27.93
CA SER A 261 7.62 0.29 -28.77
C SER A 261 9.10 0.07 -28.55
N GLU A 262 9.53 -1.19 -28.43
CA GLU A 262 10.95 -1.52 -28.26
C GLU A 262 11.78 -1.29 -29.54
N MET A 263 11.20 -1.49 -30.73
CA MET A 263 11.97 -1.60 -31.98
C MET A 263 11.91 -0.39 -32.92
N ARG A 264 11.38 0.79 -32.54
CA ARG A 264 11.17 1.98 -33.42
C ARG A 264 10.61 1.65 -34.83
N ARG A 265 9.70 0.68 -34.94
CA ARG A 265 9.20 0.19 -36.25
C ARG A 265 7.85 0.76 -36.64
N TYR A 266 7.10 1.35 -35.73
CA TYR A 266 5.70 1.70 -35.99
C TYR A 266 5.53 3.12 -36.49
N ASN A 267 4.80 3.26 -37.60
CA ASN A 267 4.32 4.54 -38.09
C ASN A 267 2.92 4.84 -37.53
N LEU A 268 2.86 5.11 -36.21
CA LEU A 268 1.57 5.34 -35.54
C LEU A 268 0.84 6.57 -36.09
N GLU A 269 1.55 7.60 -36.54
CA GLU A 269 0.96 8.81 -37.15
C GLU A 269 0.18 8.50 -38.44
N HIS A 270 0.63 7.54 -39.25
CA HIS A 270 -0.10 7.10 -40.44
C HIS A 270 -1.43 6.45 -40.06
N TRP A 271 -1.38 5.49 -39.13
CA TRP A 271 -2.55 4.72 -38.72
C TRP A 271 -3.52 5.51 -37.85
N TRP A 272 -3.01 6.45 -37.05
CA TRP A 272 -3.83 7.35 -36.22
C TRP A 272 -4.81 8.17 -37.06
N LYS A 273 -4.39 8.62 -38.24
CA LYS A 273 -5.26 9.36 -39.19
C LYS A 273 -6.37 8.51 -39.81
N LYS A 274 -6.22 7.18 -39.78
CA LYS A 274 -7.16 6.20 -40.33
C LYS A 274 -8.03 5.54 -39.26
N LEU A 275 -7.86 5.90 -37.99
CA LEU A 275 -8.67 5.35 -36.91
C LEU A 275 -10.16 5.63 -37.16
N PRO A 276 -11.06 4.70 -36.77
CA PRO A 276 -12.48 4.97 -36.72
C PRO A 276 -12.77 6.11 -35.72
N ASP A 277 -14.00 6.65 -35.74
CA ASP A 277 -14.36 7.76 -34.85
C ASP A 277 -14.42 7.31 -33.39
N ILE A 278 -13.27 7.38 -32.72
CA ILE A 278 -13.10 7.06 -31.30
C ILE A 278 -12.81 8.30 -30.45
N LYS A 279 -12.96 9.51 -31.03
CA LYS A 279 -12.69 10.77 -30.35
C LYS A 279 -13.42 10.91 -29.01
N PRO A 280 -14.69 10.48 -28.84
CA PRO A 280 -15.38 10.56 -27.55
C PRO A 280 -14.68 9.79 -26.41
N TYR A 281 -13.84 8.80 -26.74
CA TYR A 281 -13.12 7.99 -25.76
C TYR A 281 -11.75 8.59 -25.40
N LEU A 282 -11.13 9.37 -26.30
CA LEU A 282 -9.79 9.92 -26.09
C LEU A 282 -9.72 10.91 -24.93
N ASP A 283 -10.80 11.67 -24.69
CA ASP A 283 -10.89 12.60 -23.56
C ASP A 283 -10.86 11.91 -22.19
N GLN A 284 -11.13 10.60 -22.15
CA GLN A 284 -11.06 9.80 -20.93
C GLN A 284 -9.64 9.33 -20.61
N ILE A 285 -8.70 9.48 -21.55
CA ILE A 285 -7.29 9.10 -21.39
C ILE A 285 -6.57 10.20 -20.62
N THR A 286 -6.04 9.83 -19.46
CA THR A 286 -5.33 10.75 -18.55
C THR A 286 -3.82 10.48 -18.55
N THR A 287 -3.40 9.29 -18.97
CA THR A 287 -1.99 8.88 -19.00
C THR A 287 -1.65 8.33 -20.38
N LEU A 288 -0.61 8.88 -21.01
CA LEU A 288 -0.13 8.49 -22.33
C LEU A 288 1.38 8.24 -22.34
N SER A 289 1.79 7.10 -22.88
CA SER A 289 3.18 6.77 -23.19
C SER A 289 3.34 6.47 -24.68
N LEU A 290 4.32 7.11 -25.30
CA LEU A 290 4.68 7.00 -26.72
C LEU A 290 6.17 6.71 -26.89
N ASP A 291 6.83 6.24 -25.84
CA ASP A 291 8.27 6.11 -25.81
C ASP A 291 8.79 5.28 -27.00
N ASN A 292 9.83 5.81 -27.66
CA ASN A 292 10.54 5.14 -28.74
C ASN A 292 9.64 4.85 -29.98
N VAL A 293 8.69 5.75 -30.25
CA VAL A 293 7.90 5.82 -31.48
C VAL A 293 8.24 7.10 -32.26
N PRO A 294 8.47 7.03 -33.59
CA PRO A 294 8.66 8.23 -34.39
C PRO A 294 7.36 9.05 -34.46
N LEU A 295 7.42 10.30 -34.02
CA LEU A 295 6.30 11.25 -34.07
C LEU A 295 6.57 12.36 -35.09
N ALA A 296 5.51 13.11 -35.44
CA ALA A 296 5.67 14.30 -36.26
C ALA A 296 6.63 15.30 -35.57
N THR A 297 7.72 15.67 -36.24
CA THR A 297 8.80 16.46 -35.64
C THR A 297 8.37 17.86 -35.18
N ASP A 298 7.31 18.40 -35.78
CA ASP A 298 6.71 19.70 -35.45
C ASP A 298 5.67 19.60 -34.31
N GLY A 299 5.46 18.41 -33.75
CA GLY A 299 4.52 18.17 -32.66
C GLY A 299 3.04 18.23 -33.08
N SER A 300 2.70 18.27 -34.37
CA SER A 300 1.33 18.46 -34.89
C SER A 300 0.51 17.17 -35.09
N GLY A 301 1.09 16.03 -34.75
CA GLY A 301 0.55 14.69 -34.97
C GLY A 301 -0.50 14.25 -33.94
N LEU A 302 -0.49 12.97 -33.59
CA LEU A 302 -1.49 12.32 -32.73
C LEU A 302 -1.67 12.99 -31.35
N LEU A 303 -0.62 13.63 -30.83
CA LEU A 303 -0.64 14.32 -29.53
C LEU A 303 -1.67 15.44 -29.44
N LYS A 304 -2.09 16.01 -30.57
CA LYS A 304 -3.09 17.08 -30.60
C LYS A 304 -4.47 16.62 -30.10
N ASP A 305 -4.78 15.33 -30.15
CA ASP A 305 -6.11 14.80 -29.83
C ASP A 305 -6.26 14.49 -28.32
N PHE A 306 -5.23 14.75 -27.50
CA PHE A 306 -5.21 14.43 -26.07
C PHE A 306 -5.17 15.68 -25.18
N HIS A 307 -6.33 16.21 -24.81
CA HIS A 307 -6.43 17.48 -24.07
C HIS A 307 -6.48 17.33 -22.54
N HIS A 308 -6.83 16.15 -22.04
CA HIS A 308 -7.07 15.88 -20.61
C HIS A 308 -5.93 15.11 -19.92
N LEU A 309 -4.76 15.06 -20.55
CA LEU A 309 -3.60 14.36 -19.99
C LEU A 309 -3.15 14.97 -18.67
N ARG A 310 -2.91 14.08 -17.72
CA ARG A 310 -2.21 14.31 -16.46
C ARG A 310 -0.76 13.83 -16.56
N GLN A 311 -0.49 12.77 -17.31
CA GLN A 311 0.83 12.21 -17.47
C GLN A 311 1.13 11.93 -18.94
N LEU A 312 2.25 12.45 -19.45
CA LEU A 312 2.72 12.25 -20.82
C LEU A 312 4.19 11.83 -20.83
N SER A 313 4.49 10.72 -21.49
CA SER A 313 5.84 10.32 -21.89
C SER A 313 5.92 10.17 -23.40
N ALA A 314 6.87 10.88 -24.02
CA ALA A 314 7.23 10.74 -25.42
C ALA A 314 8.76 10.83 -25.53
N ARG A 315 9.45 9.93 -24.82
CA ARG A 315 10.91 9.83 -24.85
C ARG A 315 11.37 9.25 -26.17
N ASN A 316 12.49 9.73 -26.71
CA ASN A 316 13.11 9.14 -27.90
C ASN A 316 12.17 9.11 -29.14
N CYS A 317 11.40 10.18 -29.34
CA CYS A 317 10.37 10.30 -30.39
C CYS A 317 10.77 11.23 -31.56
N GLU A 318 12.00 11.71 -31.59
CA GLU A 318 12.56 12.58 -32.65
C GLU A 318 11.87 13.96 -32.76
N LEU A 319 11.18 14.39 -31.70
CA LEU A 319 10.51 15.70 -31.64
C LEU A 319 11.54 16.83 -31.73
N LYS A 320 11.29 17.82 -32.59
CA LYS A 320 12.11 19.04 -32.70
C LYS A 320 11.49 20.24 -31.97
N GLN A 321 10.20 20.17 -31.72
CA GLN A 321 9.42 21.17 -30.99
C GLN A 321 8.60 20.48 -29.90
N LEU A 322 8.13 21.25 -28.93
CA LEU A 322 7.13 20.75 -27.98
C LEU A 322 5.85 20.36 -28.74
N PRO A 323 5.04 19.43 -28.21
CA PRO A 323 3.75 19.08 -28.79
C PRO A 323 2.90 20.33 -29.02
N LYS A 324 2.24 20.39 -30.18
CA LYS A 324 1.34 21.49 -30.49
C LYS A 324 0.24 21.55 -29.43
N ASP A 325 -0.07 22.76 -28.96
CA ASP A 325 -1.04 23.00 -27.88
C ASP A 325 -0.63 22.43 -26.50
N ILE A 326 0.65 22.15 -26.24
CA ILE A 326 1.13 21.72 -24.91
C ILE A 326 0.62 22.66 -23.80
N GLY A 327 0.58 23.97 -24.03
CA GLY A 327 0.05 24.96 -23.08
C GLY A 327 -1.45 24.83 -22.76
N ARG A 328 -2.22 24.04 -23.53
CA ARG A 328 -3.64 23.72 -23.25
C ARG A 328 -3.81 22.51 -22.33
N MET A 329 -2.78 21.67 -22.16
CA MET A 329 -2.79 20.50 -21.28
C MET A 329 -2.65 20.91 -19.80
N ARG A 330 -3.57 21.75 -19.30
CA ARG A 330 -3.48 22.39 -17.97
C ARG A 330 -3.58 21.40 -16.79
N GLN A 331 -3.97 20.15 -17.06
CA GLN A 331 -4.05 19.08 -16.06
C GLN A 331 -2.73 18.31 -15.92
N LEU A 332 -1.71 18.63 -16.73
CA LEU A 332 -0.46 17.89 -16.76
C LEU A 332 0.32 18.04 -15.45
N GLU A 333 0.63 16.89 -14.85
CA GLU A 333 1.42 16.71 -13.63
C GLU A 333 2.79 16.09 -13.96
N THR A 334 2.88 15.24 -14.98
CA THR A 334 4.13 14.63 -15.45
C THR A 334 4.32 14.83 -16.94
N LEU A 335 5.46 15.40 -17.33
CA LEU A 335 5.89 15.54 -18.72
C LEU A 335 7.31 14.97 -18.90
N ARG A 336 7.45 13.93 -19.74
CA ARG A 336 8.75 13.35 -20.12
C ARG A 336 8.97 13.43 -21.62
N LEU A 337 9.92 14.23 -22.05
CA LEU A 337 10.33 14.40 -23.45
C LEU A 337 11.84 14.16 -23.63
N SER A 338 12.45 13.35 -22.76
CA SER A 338 13.88 13.04 -22.78
C SER A 338 14.34 12.41 -24.10
N GLY A 339 15.55 12.72 -24.57
CA GLY A 339 16.14 12.08 -25.75
C GLY A 339 15.49 12.47 -27.07
N ASN A 340 15.06 13.72 -27.20
CA ASN A 340 14.50 14.27 -28.44
C ASN A 340 15.48 15.32 -29.03
N GLN A 341 15.00 16.15 -29.96
CA GLN A 341 15.76 17.22 -30.61
C GLN A 341 15.12 18.59 -30.34
N ILE A 342 14.47 18.74 -29.18
CA ILE A 342 13.65 19.90 -28.87
C ILE A 342 14.52 21.14 -28.67
N GLN A 343 14.17 22.22 -29.38
CA GLN A 343 14.68 23.57 -29.15
C GLN A 343 13.57 24.45 -28.61
N LEU A 344 13.82 25.16 -27.51
CA LEU A 344 12.87 26.09 -26.92
C LEU A 344 12.99 27.47 -27.58
N THR A 345 11.83 28.02 -27.93
CA THR A 345 11.63 29.42 -28.32
C THR A 345 11.01 30.20 -27.15
N PRO A 346 11.09 31.54 -27.13
CA PRO A 346 10.44 32.35 -26.09
C PRO A 346 8.94 32.06 -25.93
N GLN A 347 8.23 31.79 -27.04
CA GLN A 347 6.83 31.42 -27.00
C GLN A 347 6.63 30.08 -26.26
N THR A 348 7.39 29.04 -26.63
CA THR A 348 7.27 27.72 -26.00
C THR A 348 7.70 27.70 -24.53
N VAL A 349 8.60 28.60 -24.11
CA VAL A 349 8.94 28.80 -22.69
C VAL A 349 7.73 29.32 -21.91
N GLU A 350 7.00 30.30 -22.45
CA GLU A 350 5.77 30.81 -21.82
C GLU A 350 4.62 29.77 -21.85
N GLU A 351 4.55 28.93 -22.89
CA GLU A 351 3.60 27.81 -22.94
C GLU A 351 3.86 26.79 -21.82
N LEU A 352 5.13 26.37 -21.62
CA LEU A 352 5.52 25.47 -20.52
C LEU A 352 5.20 26.08 -19.16
N LYS A 353 5.49 27.36 -18.96
CA LYS A 353 5.20 28.10 -17.73
C LYS A 353 3.72 28.07 -17.34
N ASN A 354 2.80 27.91 -18.30
CA ASN A 354 1.37 27.83 -18.01
C ASN A 354 0.91 26.46 -17.47
N LEU A 355 1.79 25.45 -17.43
CA LEU A 355 1.53 24.13 -16.87
C LEU A 355 1.70 24.13 -15.34
N THR A 356 0.78 24.80 -14.66
CA THR A 356 0.89 25.11 -13.22
C THR A 356 0.78 23.89 -12.29
N ARG A 357 0.32 22.75 -12.79
CA ARG A 357 0.18 21.50 -12.05
C ARG A 357 1.39 20.57 -12.14
N LEU A 358 2.41 20.92 -12.94
CA LEU A 358 3.59 20.08 -13.12
C LEU A 358 4.30 19.77 -11.80
N GLN A 359 4.54 18.48 -11.62
CA GLN A 359 5.30 17.86 -10.53
C GLN A 359 6.61 17.28 -11.06
N THR A 360 6.58 16.72 -12.28
CA THR A 360 7.75 16.16 -12.97
C THR A 360 7.89 16.75 -14.36
N LEU A 361 9.02 17.38 -14.66
CA LEU A 361 9.40 17.85 -15.98
C LEU A 361 10.75 17.26 -16.38
N ARG A 362 10.78 16.45 -17.44
CA ARG A 362 12.01 15.85 -17.96
C ARG A 362 12.23 16.26 -19.41
N LEU A 363 13.29 17.03 -19.64
CA LEU A 363 13.70 17.54 -20.94
C LEU A 363 15.17 17.23 -21.24
N ASP A 364 15.78 16.32 -20.47
CA ASP A 364 17.17 15.91 -20.64
C ASP A 364 17.45 15.32 -22.04
N LEU A 365 18.72 15.37 -22.44
CA LEU A 365 19.16 14.97 -23.78
C LEU A 365 18.36 15.66 -24.90
N ASN A 366 18.19 16.98 -24.82
CA ASN A 366 17.59 17.82 -25.86
C ASN A 366 18.40 19.11 -26.02
N PRO A 367 18.67 19.59 -27.24
CA PRO A 367 19.38 20.86 -27.43
C PRO A 367 18.49 22.08 -27.16
N LEU A 368 18.04 22.28 -25.92
CA LEU A 368 16.99 23.24 -25.58
C LEU A 368 17.31 24.69 -25.98
N GLY A 369 18.58 25.10 -25.87
CA GLY A 369 19.06 26.45 -26.18
C GLY A 369 18.62 27.53 -25.17
N LEU A 370 17.36 27.51 -24.74
CA LEU A 370 16.81 28.37 -23.68
C LEU A 370 16.43 27.53 -22.45
N ALA A 371 16.65 28.09 -21.26
CA ALA A 371 16.21 27.46 -20.01
C ALA A 371 14.67 27.56 -19.86
N PRO A 372 14.00 26.53 -19.31
CA PRO A 372 12.56 26.60 -19.04
C PRO A 372 12.25 27.58 -17.90
N ASN A 373 11.07 28.21 -17.95
CA ASN A 373 10.56 29.07 -16.87
C ASN A 373 9.62 28.26 -15.96
N VAL A 374 10.04 28.09 -14.71
CA VAL A 374 9.35 27.26 -13.69
C VAL A 374 8.72 28.09 -12.57
N SER A 375 8.62 29.42 -12.75
CA SER A 375 8.04 30.38 -11.78
C SER A 375 6.60 30.04 -11.37
N ARG A 376 5.81 29.40 -12.24
CA ARG A 376 4.39 29.08 -12.01
C ARG A 376 4.11 27.62 -11.66
N MET A 377 5.14 26.83 -11.33
CA MET A 377 5.01 25.40 -11.03
C MET A 377 5.26 25.12 -9.53
N PRO A 378 4.36 25.47 -8.60
CA PRO A 378 4.61 25.35 -7.16
C PRO A 378 4.75 23.91 -6.66
N ARG A 379 4.29 22.91 -7.43
CA ARG A 379 4.36 21.49 -7.08
C ARG A 379 5.53 20.74 -7.73
N LEU A 380 6.38 21.43 -8.48
CA LEU A 380 7.50 20.80 -9.18
C LEU A 380 8.46 20.17 -8.16
N GLY A 381 8.59 18.85 -8.23
CA GLY A 381 9.48 18.03 -7.42
C GLY A 381 10.66 17.48 -8.22
N ILE A 382 10.52 17.26 -9.53
CA ILE A 382 11.56 16.69 -10.40
C ILE A 382 11.73 17.56 -11.65
N LEU A 383 12.95 18.00 -11.90
CA LEU A 383 13.37 18.72 -13.10
C LEU A 383 14.68 18.13 -13.64
N THR A 384 14.65 17.48 -14.81
CA THR A 384 15.85 16.96 -15.47
C THR A 384 16.15 17.71 -16.75
N LEU A 385 17.38 18.23 -16.82
CA LEU A 385 17.90 19.10 -17.88
C LEU A 385 19.35 18.71 -18.24
N ASN A 386 19.81 17.50 -17.94
CA ASN A 386 21.17 17.08 -18.28
C ASN A 386 21.39 17.02 -19.80
N GLU A 387 22.59 17.40 -20.23
CA GLU A 387 23.02 17.51 -21.63
C GLU A 387 22.00 18.26 -22.49
N THR A 388 21.62 19.47 -22.06
CA THR A 388 20.67 20.30 -22.80
C THR A 388 21.28 21.54 -23.47
N GLY A 389 22.59 21.73 -23.30
CA GLY A 389 23.33 22.88 -23.83
C GLY A 389 22.99 24.19 -23.12
N LEU A 390 22.42 24.13 -21.91
CA LEU A 390 22.06 25.32 -21.14
C LEU A 390 23.29 26.02 -20.58
N THR A 391 23.32 27.34 -20.66
CA THR A 391 24.34 28.18 -20.02
C THR A 391 23.86 28.81 -18.71
N THR A 392 22.55 28.80 -18.46
CA THR A 392 21.90 29.43 -17.30
C THR A 392 20.95 28.47 -16.58
N TRP A 393 20.59 28.83 -15.36
CA TRP A 393 19.63 28.09 -14.54
C TRP A 393 18.17 28.38 -14.95
N PRO A 394 17.21 27.48 -14.66
CA PRO A 394 15.80 27.71 -14.94
C PRO A 394 15.27 29.00 -14.29
N GLU A 395 14.52 29.79 -15.06
CA GLU A 395 13.92 31.03 -14.57
C GLU A 395 12.82 30.71 -13.53
N GLY A 396 12.74 31.51 -12.47
CA GLY A 396 11.74 31.31 -11.41
C GLY A 396 11.99 30.09 -10.52
N LEU A 397 13.18 29.47 -10.59
CA LEU A 397 13.56 28.33 -9.75
C LEU A 397 13.33 28.60 -8.26
N PHE A 398 13.72 29.80 -7.81
CA PHE A 398 13.68 30.24 -6.40
C PHE A 398 12.43 31.05 -6.01
N GLU A 399 11.52 31.32 -6.95
CA GLU A 399 10.31 32.12 -6.68
C GLU A 399 9.22 31.34 -5.93
N LYS A 400 9.29 30.00 -5.96
CA LYS A 400 8.37 29.10 -5.27
C LYS A 400 9.12 28.26 -4.26
N HIS A 401 8.49 28.00 -3.13
CA HIS A 401 9.00 27.03 -2.17
C HIS A 401 9.10 25.66 -2.83
N ARG A 402 10.31 25.09 -2.85
CA ARG A 402 10.55 23.73 -3.34
C ARG A 402 10.64 22.76 -2.16
N PRO A 403 10.08 21.54 -2.26
CA PRO A 403 10.27 20.54 -1.21
C PRO A 403 11.75 20.18 -1.08
N ARG A 404 12.19 19.70 0.10
CA ARG A 404 13.59 19.24 0.28
C ARG A 404 13.96 18.06 -0.62
N GLN A 405 12.98 17.32 -1.11
CA GLN A 405 13.14 16.24 -2.09
C GLN A 405 13.28 16.75 -3.54
N PHE A 406 13.22 18.06 -3.77
CA PHE A 406 13.34 18.62 -5.10
C PHE A 406 14.63 18.15 -5.79
N PHE A 407 14.46 17.54 -6.96
CA PHE A 407 15.52 16.97 -7.77
C PHE A 407 15.74 17.86 -8.99
N LEU A 408 16.94 18.43 -9.10
CA LEU A 408 17.40 19.18 -10.26
C LEU A 408 18.66 18.53 -10.81
N ASP A 409 18.59 18.10 -12.06
CA ASP A 409 19.72 17.55 -12.80
C ASP A 409 20.11 18.48 -13.95
N MET A 410 21.34 18.96 -13.93
CA MET A 410 21.91 19.85 -14.94
C MET A 410 23.29 19.37 -15.40
N LEU A 411 23.60 18.06 -15.26
CA LEU A 411 24.89 17.50 -15.71
C LEU A 411 25.15 17.75 -17.20
N GLY A 412 26.42 17.93 -17.58
CA GLY A 412 26.81 18.10 -18.99
C GLY A 412 26.26 19.37 -19.64
N ASN A 413 26.04 20.43 -18.86
CA ASN A 413 25.66 21.75 -19.37
C ASN A 413 26.79 22.76 -19.13
N PRO A 414 27.10 23.63 -20.10
CA PRO A 414 28.13 24.65 -19.98
C PRO A 414 27.66 25.85 -19.14
N ILE A 415 27.39 25.64 -17.85
CA ILE A 415 26.85 26.66 -16.95
C ILE A 415 27.84 27.82 -16.74
N GLU A 416 27.45 29.02 -17.15
CA GLU A 416 28.27 30.23 -17.09
C GLU A 416 28.30 30.87 -15.71
N GLU A 417 27.18 30.84 -14.97
CA GLU A 417 27.07 31.42 -13.63
C GLU A 417 26.22 30.55 -12.68
N VAL A 418 26.72 30.34 -11.46
CA VAL A 418 25.96 29.73 -10.36
C VAL A 418 25.21 30.83 -9.59
N PRO A 419 23.88 30.73 -9.39
CA PRO A 419 23.09 31.77 -8.73
C PRO A 419 23.58 32.13 -7.34
N ARG A 420 23.61 33.43 -7.03
CA ARG A 420 24.02 33.94 -5.72
C ARG A 420 22.85 33.97 -4.74
N VAL A 421 22.92 33.11 -3.75
CA VAL A 421 21.95 32.97 -2.65
C VAL A 421 22.65 32.99 -1.29
N VAL A 422 21.86 33.14 -0.23
CA VAL A 422 22.38 33.14 1.16
C VAL A 422 22.86 31.72 1.53
N PRO A 423 24.12 31.51 1.95
CA PRO A 423 24.61 30.20 2.41
C PRO A 423 23.74 29.63 3.54
N GLY A 424 23.53 28.31 3.55
CA GLY A 424 22.67 27.63 4.52
C GLY A 424 21.16 27.79 4.29
N SER A 425 20.73 28.63 3.33
CA SER A 425 19.30 28.79 2.99
C SER A 425 18.74 27.59 2.21
N ASN A 426 17.41 27.47 2.12
CA ASN A 426 16.75 26.49 1.25
C ASN A 426 17.18 26.62 -0.22
N ASN A 427 17.46 27.83 -0.70
CA ASN A 427 17.94 28.02 -2.07
C ASN A 427 19.39 27.53 -2.23
N ALA A 428 20.24 27.75 -1.22
CA ALA A 428 21.59 27.17 -1.19
C ALA A 428 21.52 25.64 -1.18
N PHE A 429 20.55 25.06 -0.47
CA PHE A 429 20.31 23.60 -0.46
C PHE A 429 19.91 23.07 -1.84
N ILE A 430 19.04 23.76 -2.58
CA ILE A 430 18.70 23.41 -3.97
C ILE A 430 19.95 23.42 -4.85
N ILE A 431 20.75 24.49 -4.78
CA ILE A 431 21.99 24.61 -5.58
C ILE A 431 22.96 23.50 -5.20
N ALA A 432 23.23 23.32 -3.91
CA ALA A 432 24.15 22.30 -3.39
C ALA A 432 23.80 20.88 -3.84
N ARG A 433 22.50 20.57 -3.95
CA ARG A 433 22.00 19.27 -4.44
C ARG A 433 21.71 19.26 -5.93
N THR A 434 22.01 20.30 -6.69
CA THR A 434 21.88 20.24 -8.15
C THR A 434 23.02 19.40 -8.71
N ARG A 435 22.71 18.41 -9.56
CA ARG A 435 23.76 17.60 -10.20
C ARG A 435 24.47 18.45 -11.25
N LEU A 436 25.76 18.69 -11.03
CA LEU A 436 26.66 19.46 -11.88
C LEU A 436 28.01 18.76 -11.95
N ILE A 437 28.73 18.93 -13.06
CA ILE A 437 30.12 18.50 -13.17
C ILE A 437 30.98 19.66 -12.64
N ALA A 438 31.40 19.57 -11.38
CA ALA A 438 32.14 20.66 -10.71
C ALA A 438 33.43 21.05 -11.45
N SER A 439 34.06 20.10 -12.14
CA SER A 439 35.26 20.33 -12.97
C SER A 439 35.00 21.09 -14.27
N GLU A 440 33.74 21.18 -14.72
CA GLU A 440 33.34 21.96 -15.91
C GLU A 440 32.95 23.41 -15.55
N LEU A 441 32.78 23.72 -14.27
CA LEU A 441 32.51 25.08 -13.81
C LEU A 441 33.79 25.92 -13.82
N SER A 442 33.64 27.24 -14.05
CA SER A 442 34.73 28.19 -13.80
C SER A 442 35.19 28.13 -12.33
N ASP A 443 36.46 28.48 -12.05
CA ASP A 443 37.00 28.41 -10.68
C ASP A 443 36.14 29.19 -9.66
N VAL A 444 35.61 30.36 -10.07
CA VAL A 444 34.74 31.19 -9.23
C VAL A 444 33.42 30.48 -8.92
N ASN A 445 32.80 29.85 -9.93
CA ASN A 445 31.55 29.10 -9.76
C ASN A 445 31.76 27.81 -8.97
N ARG A 446 32.88 27.12 -9.18
CA ARG A 446 33.23 25.90 -8.44
C ARG A 446 33.36 26.19 -6.95
N VAL A 447 34.14 27.21 -6.56
CA VAL A 447 34.29 27.62 -5.15
C VAL A 447 32.95 28.04 -4.55
N LEU A 448 32.10 28.73 -5.32
CA LEU A 448 30.77 29.12 -4.86
C LEU A 448 29.85 27.91 -4.65
N TYR A 449 29.87 26.95 -5.58
CA TYR A 449 29.11 25.71 -5.49
C TYR A 449 29.54 24.85 -4.29
N GLU A 450 30.85 24.66 -4.09
CA GLU A 450 31.44 23.96 -2.93
C GLU A 450 31.06 24.66 -1.61
N LYS A 451 31.06 25.99 -1.58
CA LYS A 451 30.60 26.78 -0.43
C LYS A 451 29.13 26.51 -0.12
N TYR A 452 28.27 26.41 -1.13
CA TYR A 452 26.87 26.09 -0.88
C TYR A 452 26.70 24.68 -0.33
N ARG A 453 27.41 23.69 -0.88
CA ARG A 453 27.40 22.30 -0.40
C ARG A 453 27.81 22.19 1.06
N THR A 454 28.96 22.77 1.41
CA THR A 454 29.44 22.78 2.81
C THR A 454 28.50 23.54 3.74
N SER A 455 27.90 24.64 3.29
CA SER A 455 26.95 25.43 4.11
C SER A 455 25.68 24.68 4.51
N VAL A 456 25.34 23.60 3.80
CA VAL A 456 24.16 22.76 4.10
C VAL A 456 24.54 21.38 4.62
N GLY A 457 25.81 21.15 4.97
CA GLY A 457 26.28 19.89 5.54
C GLY A 457 26.52 18.77 4.52
N LEU A 458 26.78 19.11 3.26
CA LEU A 458 27.26 18.17 2.25
C LEU A 458 28.77 18.35 2.05
N ILE A 459 29.44 17.30 1.57
CA ILE A 459 30.86 17.38 1.19
C ILE A 459 31.04 18.34 0.00
N PRO A 460 32.17 19.07 -0.09
CA PRO A 460 32.34 20.15 -1.07
C PRO A 460 32.26 19.68 -2.52
N GLU A 461 32.85 18.53 -2.84
CA GLU A 461 32.87 17.95 -4.19
C GLU A 461 32.27 16.53 -4.16
N HIS A 462 31.69 16.10 -5.28
CA HIS A 462 31.26 14.72 -5.45
C HIS A 462 32.47 13.78 -5.48
N VAL A 463 32.45 12.74 -4.65
CA VAL A 463 33.52 11.74 -4.66
C VAL A 463 33.15 10.65 -5.65
N THR A 464 34.10 10.23 -6.49
CA THR A 464 33.93 9.02 -7.31
C THR A 464 35.07 8.05 -7.05
N SER A 465 34.73 6.78 -6.85
CA SER A 465 35.72 5.71 -6.70
C SER A 465 35.23 4.46 -7.43
N THR A 466 36.16 3.64 -7.89
CA THR A 466 35.84 2.33 -8.49
C THR A 466 35.10 1.43 -7.50
N THR A 467 35.50 1.47 -6.23
CA THR A 467 34.88 0.71 -5.14
C THR A 467 33.41 1.07 -4.93
N THR A 468 33.07 2.37 -4.85
CA THR A 468 31.67 2.80 -4.68
C THR A 468 30.82 2.48 -5.91
N THR A 469 31.41 2.53 -7.10
CA THR A 469 30.74 2.12 -8.35
C THR A 469 30.37 0.63 -8.34
N GLU A 470 31.24 -0.23 -7.84
CA GLU A 470 30.94 -1.66 -7.68
C GLU A 470 29.86 -1.91 -6.63
N MET A 471 29.87 -1.16 -5.51
CA MET A 471 28.82 -1.25 -4.49
C MET A 471 27.44 -0.90 -5.05
N ILE A 472 27.33 0.21 -5.81
CA ILE A 472 26.09 0.63 -6.47
C ILE A 472 25.55 -0.47 -7.39
N ARG A 473 26.41 -1.15 -8.17
CA ARG A 473 26.00 -2.23 -9.08
C ARG A 473 25.40 -3.43 -8.35
N ARG A 474 25.71 -3.65 -7.08
CA ARG A 474 25.11 -4.72 -6.26
C ARG A 474 23.63 -4.44 -5.97
N TRP A 475 23.20 -3.19 -6.01
CA TRP A 475 21.86 -2.73 -5.63
C TRP A 475 21.11 -2.13 -6.82
N PRO A 476 20.62 -2.95 -7.78
CA PRO A 476 19.92 -2.44 -8.94
C PRO A 476 18.57 -1.83 -8.55
N LEU A 477 18.24 -0.69 -9.14
CA LEU A 477 16.91 -0.08 -9.05
C LEU A 477 16.04 -0.52 -10.22
N LYS A 478 14.76 -0.73 -9.95
CA LYS A 478 13.76 -0.89 -11.00
C LYS A 478 13.52 0.47 -11.66
N THR A 479 14.03 0.66 -12.87
CA THR A 479 13.73 1.83 -13.69
C THR A 479 12.54 1.54 -14.57
N ASP A 480 11.54 2.42 -14.60
CA ASP A 480 10.39 2.35 -15.51
C ASP A 480 10.81 2.04 -16.95
N ALA A 481 10.53 0.80 -17.33
CA ALA A 481 10.31 0.25 -18.66
C ALA A 481 11.32 0.62 -19.77
N LEU A 482 11.92 -0.46 -20.30
CA LEU A 482 12.59 -0.61 -21.60
C LEU A 482 14.02 -0.05 -21.75
N PHE A 483 14.39 1.06 -21.11
CA PHE A 483 15.72 1.66 -21.35
C PHE A 483 16.52 1.90 -20.07
N ASN A 484 17.42 0.95 -19.80
CA ASN A 484 18.35 0.82 -18.68
C ASN A 484 19.40 1.95 -18.52
N ARG A 485 19.18 3.13 -19.13
CA ARG A 485 20.14 4.25 -19.13
C ARG A 485 19.66 5.51 -18.42
N MET A 486 18.41 5.55 -17.99
CA MET A 486 17.90 6.69 -17.23
C MET A 486 17.13 6.19 -16.01
N PRO A 487 17.36 6.77 -14.82
CA PRO A 487 16.48 6.52 -13.70
C PRO A 487 15.02 6.71 -14.16
N GLY A 488 14.15 5.75 -13.82
CA GLY A 488 12.70 5.86 -13.99
C GLY A 488 12.15 7.05 -13.21
N ILE A 489 10.89 7.08 -12.81
CA ILE A 489 10.32 8.21 -12.02
C ILE A 489 11.19 8.63 -10.82
N GLY A 490 12.04 7.73 -10.34
CA GLY A 490 12.90 7.85 -9.17
C GLY A 490 13.62 9.18 -8.96
N ILE A 491 13.63 9.55 -7.68
CA ILE A 491 14.35 10.63 -7.00
C ILE A 491 15.78 10.17 -6.63
N TYR A 492 16.14 8.93 -7.01
CA TYR A 492 17.37 8.28 -6.58
C TYR A 492 18.58 8.95 -7.21
N ARG A 493 19.52 9.34 -6.36
CA ARG A 493 20.76 10.05 -6.69
C ARG A 493 21.92 9.08 -6.56
N PRO A 494 22.44 8.51 -7.66
CA PRO A 494 23.61 7.64 -7.59
C PRO A 494 24.81 8.32 -6.94
N GLU A 495 24.96 9.64 -7.06
CA GLU A 495 26.03 10.45 -6.47
C GLU A 495 25.94 10.56 -4.95
N ALA A 496 24.74 10.40 -4.38
CA ALA A 496 24.59 10.43 -2.93
C ALA A 496 25.38 9.29 -2.28
N TRP A 497 25.43 8.12 -2.93
CA TRP A 497 26.10 6.94 -2.40
C TRP A 497 27.59 7.16 -2.14
N PRO A 498 28.42 7.56 -3.12
CA PRO A 498 29.84 7.78 -2.87
C PRO A 498 30.12 9.00 -2.00
N ASP A 499 29.27 10.04 -2.04
CA ASP A 499 29.40 11.19 -1.16
C ASP A 499 29.25 10.75 0.31
N LEU A 500 28.18 10.03 0.62
CA LEU A 500 27.90 9.47 1.94
C LEU A 500 28.97 8.47 2.38
N ALA A 501 29.45 7.62 1.47
CA ALA A 501 30.49 6.62 1.77
C ALA A 501 31.86 7.27 2.09
N SER A 502 32.05 8.53 1.71
CA SER A 502 33.26 9.30 1.99
C SER A 502 33.17 10.09 3.30
N GLU A 503 31.98 10.16 3.92
CA GLU A 503 31.81 10.87 5.17
C GLU A 503 32.45 10.13 6.36
N PRO A 504 32.89 10.87 7.40
CA PRO A 504 33.33 10.28 8.65
C PRO A 504 32.25 9.36 9.24
N ASN A 505 32.66 8.26 9.89
CA ASN A 505 31.78 7.30 10.55
C ASN A 505 30.81 6.50 9.65
N SER A 506 30.78 6.74 8.33
CA SER A 506 29.92 6.02 7.37
C SER A 506 30.25 4.54 7.19
N ARG A 507 31.47 4.11 7.54
CA ARG A 507 31.98 2.74 7.29
C ARG A 507 31.10 1.65 7.90
N GLY A 508 30.62 1.83 9.13
CA GLY A 508 29.75 0.85 9.79
C GLY A 508 28.42 0.69 9.04
N PHE A 509 27.84 1.81 8.61
CA PHE A 509 26.58 1.84 7.88
C PHE A 509 26.68 1.10 6.53
N PHE A 510 27.71 1.41 5.73
CA PHE A 510 27.91 0.73 4.45
C PHE A 510 28.32 -0.74 4.61
N LYS A 511 28.94 -1.11 5.74
CA LYS A 511 29.16 -2.52 6.09
C LYS A 511 27.85 -3.26 6.31
N ILE A 512 26.89 -2.68 7.04
CA ILE A 512 25.56 -3.27 7.23
C ILE A 512 24.87 -3.47 5.88
N ILE A 513 24.90 -2.46 5.00
CA ILE A 513 24.35 -2.59 3.64
C ILE A 513 25.05 -3.72 2.90
N ASP A 514 26.38 -3.81 2.93
CA ASP A 514 27.10 -4.88 2.24
C ASP A 514 26.77 -6.28 2.82
N ASP A 515 26.63 -6.41 4.13
CA ASP A 515 26.27 -7.66 4.81
C ASP A 515 24.85 -8.12 4.40
N LEU A 516 23.93 -7.22 4.01
CA LEU A 516 22.61 -7.60 3.46
C LEU A 516 22.70 -8.38 2.13
N THR A 517 23.81 -8.31 1.40
CA THR A 517 24.01 -9.14 0.19
C THR A 517 24.05 -10.64 0.51
N GLN A 518 24.27 -10.99 1.78
CA GLN A 518 24.25 -12.36 2.28
C GLN A 518 22.85 -12.83 2.69
N SER A 519 21.83 -11.96 2.73
CA SER A 519 20.46 -12.34 3.07
C SER A 519 19.82 -13.28 2.03
N ALA A 520 18.84 -14.09 2.44
CA ALA A 520 18.08 -14.92 1.50
C ALA A 520 17.37 -14.10 0.42
N ASP A 521 16.80 -12.94 0.77
CA ASP A 521 16.15 -12.02 -0.16
C ASP A 521 17.07 -11.64 -1.31
N TYR A 522 18.31 -11.24 -0.98
CA TYR A 522 19.29 -10.85 -1.98
C TYR A 522 19.70 -12.04 -2.86
N ARG A 523 19.99 -13.20 -2.25
CA ARG A 523 20.43 -14.40 -2.97
C ARG A 523 19.34 -15.02 -3.85
N SER A 524 18.07 -14.86 -3.47
CA SER A 524 16.94 -15.39 -4.23
C SER A 524 16.74 -14.68 -5.58
N GLY A 525 17.14 -13.41 -5.69
CA GLY A 525 16.96 -12.60 -6.88
C GLY A 525 15.49 -12.20 -7.11
N GLY A 526 15.17 -11.78 -8.33
CA GLY A 526 13.81 -11.39 -8.72
C GLY A 526 13.22 -10.26 -7.86
N SER A 527 11.92 -10.34 -7.57
CA SER A 527 11.17 -9.29 -6.86
C SER A 527 11.64 -9.06 -5.42
N ALA A 528 12.15 -10.08 -4.72
CA ALA A 528 12.63 -9.93 -3.36
C ALA A 528 13.90 -9.07 -3.30
N ARG A 529 14.86 -9.33 -4.20
CA ARG A 529 16.06 -8.50 -4.35
C ARG A 529 15.72 -7.07 -4.82
N GLU A 530 14.73 -6.92 -5.70
CA GLU A 530 14.22 -5.60 -6.12
C GLU A 530 13.71 -4.80 -4.92
N GLN A 531 12.79 -5.37 -4.12
CA GLN A 531 12.23 -4.70 -2.94
C GLN A 531 13.29 -4.37 -1.88
N LEU A 532 14.26 -5.26 -1.66
CA LEU A 532 15.38 -4.98 -0.76
C LEU A 532 16.24 -3.82 -1.30
N SER A 533 16.54 -3.81 -2.60
CA SER A 533 17.31 -2.73 -3.23
C SER A 533 16.59 -1.38 -3.15
N GLU A 534 15.27 -1.36 -3.34
CA GLU A 534 14.44 -0.16 -3.17
C GLU A 534 14.52 0.39 -1.74
N ARG A 535 14.46 -0.47 -0.70
CA ARG A 535 14.61 -0.05 0.70
C ARG A 535 16.01 0.52 0.99
N VAL A 536 17.06 -0.12 0.47
CA VAL A 536 18.44 0.38 0.58
C VAL A 536 18.55 1.77 -0.03
N TRP A 537 18.06 1.95 -1.26
CA TRP A 537 18.11 3.24 -1.94
C TRP A 537 17.21 4.30 -1.30
N ARG A 538 16.06 3.92 -0.74
CA ARG A 538 15.20 4.81 0.05
C ARG A 538 15.94 5.35 1.27
N MET A 539 16.68 4.48 1.97
CA MET A 539 17.51 4.88 3.11
C MET A 539 18.65 5.82 2.69
N ILE A 540 19.41 5.46 1.64
CA ILE A 540 20.48 6.31 1.07
C ILE A 540 19.93 7.69 0.70
N HIS A 541 18.78 7.72 0.02
CA HIS A 541 18.14 8.97 -0.36
C HIS A 541 17.74 9.79 0.87
N ALA A 542 17.13 9.19 1.89
CA ALA A 542 16.69 9.91 3.08
C ALA A 542 17.85 10.58 3.85
N ILE A 543 18.97 9.88 4.03
CA ILE A 543 20.15 10.42 4.73
C ILE A 543 20.93 11.44 3.88
N ASP A 544 20.82 11.40 2.56
CA ASP A 544 21.34 12.46 1.69
C ASP A 544 20.58 13.79 1.93
N ILE A 545 19.27 13.72 2.17
CA ILE A 545 18.44 14.90 2.44
C ILE A 545 18.65 15.44 3.85
N ASP A 546 18.63 14.55 4.84
CA ASP A 546 18.56 14.90 6.25
C ASP A 546 19.87 14.55 6.96
N LYS A 547 20.62 15.61 7.27
CA LYS A 547 21.90 15.51 7.99
C LYS A 547 21.74 14.89 9.39
N ASN A 548 20.66 15.20 10.11
CA ASN A 548 20.47 14.68 11.46
C ASN A 548 20.18 13.18 11.39
N LEU A 549 19.29 12.77 10.49
CA LEU A 549 19.02 11.36 10.23
C LEU A 549 20.31 10.62 9.81
N ARG A 550 21.13 11.22 8.94
CA ARG A 550 22.41 10.65 8.51
C ARG A 550 23.32 10.35 9.70
N GLN A 551 23.47 11.34 10.59
CA GLN A 551 24.28 11.18 11.80
C GLN A 551 23.71 10.07 12.70
N ASP A 552 22.40 10.09 12.96
CA ASP A 552 21.73 9.09 13.77
C ASP A 552 21.95 7.66 13.22
N LEU A 553 21.81 7.47 11.90
CA LEU A 553 22.03 6.15 11.29
C LEU A 553 23.50 5.73 11.33
N PHE A 554 24.44 6.66 11.12
CA PHE A 554 25.86 6.33 11.24
C PHE A 554 26.24 5.95 12.68
N GLU A 555 25.71 6.64 13.68
CA GLU A 555 25.92 6.30 15.10
C GLU A 555 25.31 4.94 15.46
N MET A 556 24.10 4.64 14.97
CA MET A 556 23.45 3.33 15.14
C MET A 556 24.31 2.18 14.59
N ALA A 557 25.10 2.44 13.55
CA ALA A 557 25.99 1.45 12.94
C ALA A 557 27.32 1.25 13.68
N ILE A 558 27.73 2.18 14.55
CA ILE A 558 29.01 2.11 15.30
C ILE A 558 28.89 1.24 16.56
N ALA A 559 27.70 1.17 17.15
CA ALA A 559 27.43 0.38 18.36
C ALA A 559 26.57 -0.86 18.08
N PRO A 560 27.01 -1.82 17.25
CA PRO A 560 26.29 -3.07 17.11
C PRO A 560 26.35 -3.81 18.45
N VAL A 561 25.19 -3.94 19.09
CA VAL A 561 25.02 -4.88 20.20
C VAL A 561 25.51 -6.24 19.70
N ASN A 562 26.44 -6.83 20.45
CA ASN A 562 27.13 -8.08 20.18
C ASN A 562 26.25 -9.14 19.48
N CYS A 563 26.27 -9.19 18.15
CA CYS A 563 25.92 -10.36 17.36
C CYS A 563 26.47 -10.15 15.94
N ARG A 564 27.21 -11.15 15.46
CA ARG A 564 27.70 -11.21 14.07
C ARG A 564 26.53 -11.22 13.05
N ASP A 565 25.32 -11.48 13.54
CA ASP A 565 24.07 -11.65 12.80
C ASP A 565 23.06 -10.50 12.99
N ALA A 566 23.44 -9.39 13.65
CA ALA A 566 22.55 -8.26 13.95
C ALA A 566 22.26 -7.30 12.77
N GLY A 567 22.92 -7.48 11.61
CA GLY A 567 22.88 -6.52 10.49
C GLY A 567 21.47 -6.26 9.91
N ALA A 568 20.67 -7.31 9.72
CA ALA A 568 19.31 -7.19 9.18
C ALA A 568 18.36 -6.51 10.17
N GLN A 569 18.51 -6.76 11.47
CA GLN A 569 17.71 -6.12 12.51
C GLN A 569 18.03 -4.64 12.61
N VAL A 570 19.32 -4.28 12.62
CA VAL A 570 19.74 -2.88 12.63
C VAL A 570 19.24 -2.15 11.37
N PHE A 571 19.30 -2.78 10.19
CA PHE A 571 18.74 -2.21 8.97
C PHE A 571 17.23 -1.94 9.07
N ASN A 572 16.46 -2.85 9.67
CA ASN A 572 15.03 -2.66 9.88
C ASN A 572 14.74 -1.51 10.87
N GLN A 573 15.50 -1.42 11.96
CA GLN A 573 15.39 -0.31 12.93
C GLN A 573 15.73 1.05 12.30
N MET A 574 16.80 1.10 11.49
CA MET A 574 17.14 2.27 10.68
C MET A 574 16.00 2.65 9.73
N GLY A 575 15.30 1.66 9.17
CA GLY A 575 14.12 1.87 8.34
C GLY A 575 12.99 2.62 9.03
N ILE A 576 12.73 2.35 10.31
CA ILE A 576 11.72 3.09 11.09
C ILE A 576 12.10 4.56 11.23
N ARG A 577 13.38 4.85 11.46
CA ARG A 577 13.90 6.24 11.51
C ARG A 577 13.73 6.95 10.16
N VAL A 578 14.01 6.25 9.06
CA VAL A 578 13.78 6.77 7.70
C VAL A 578 12.31 7.12 7.49
N LEU A 579 11.37 6.22 7.84
CA LEU A 579 9.93 6.47 7.70
C LEU A 579 9.48 7.68 8.54
N ALA A 580 9.99 7.82 9.77
CA ALA A 580 9.66 8.95 10.64
C ALA A 580 10.18 10.29 10.07
N ALA A 581 11.38 10.30 9.50
CA ALA A 581 11.96 11.47 8.84
C ALA A 581 11.19 11.82 7.56
N GLU A 582 10.84 10.84 6.73
CA GLU A 582 10.03 11.04 5.53
C GLU A 582 8.62 11.57 5.86
N ALA A 583 8.01 11.10 6.95
CA ALA A 583 6.74 11.63 7.43
C ALA A 583 6.85 13.12 7.76
N ARG A 584 7.93 13.55 8.44
CA ARG A 584 8.21 14.97 8.72
C ARG A 584 8.43 15.78 7.43
N LEU A 585 9.20 15.26 6.49
CA LEU A 585 9.53 15.95 5.23
C LEU A 585 8.33 16.09 4.27
N SER A 586 7.42 15.11 4.28
CA SER A 586 6.30 15.04 3.33
C SER A 586 4.98 15.61 3.86
N SER A 587 4.90 15.97 5.14
CA SER A 587 3.66 16.48 5.75
C SER A 587 3.52 17.97 5.52
N THR A 588 2.37 18.40 4.98
CA THR A 588 2.05 19.81 4.74
C THR A 588 1.25 20.45 5.87
N SER A 589 0.81 19.67 6.86
CA SER A 589 0.07 20.14 8.04
C SER A 589 0.41 19.31 9.27
N ARG A 590 0.18 19.86 10.46
CA ARG A 590 0.40 19.16 11.74
C ARG A 590 -0.51 17.94 11.90
N ALA A 591 -1.75 18.00 11.43
CA ALA A 591 -2.68 16.87 11.47
C ALA A 591 -2.22 15.71 10.57
N MET A 592 -1.74 16.02 9.36
CA MET A 592 -1.16 15.02 8.46
C MET A 592 0.10 14.37 9.06
N LEU A 593 0.92 15.16 9.74
CA LEU A 593 2.09 14.66 10.45
C LEU A 593 1.71 13.73 11.61
N GLU A 594 0.73 14.14 12.44
CA GLU A 594 0.19 13.33 13.54
C GLU A 594 -0.28 11.97 13.03
N GLN A 595 -1.10 11.97 11.98
CA GLN A 595 -1.67 10.76 11.38
C GLN A 595 -0.58 9.82 10.86
N LYS A 596 0.43 10.35 10.16
CA LYS A 596 1.54 9.53 9.65
C LYS A 596 2.40 8.94 10.78
N LEU A 597 2.73 9.75 11.78
CA LEU A 597 3.59 9.32 12.89
C LEU A 597 2.87 8.36 13.84
N VAL A 598 1.58 8.55 14.13
CA VAL A 598 0.82 7.61 14.98
C VAL A 598 0.62 6.26 14.29
N THR A 599 0.39 6.27 12.96
CA THR A 599 0.34 5.03 12.15
C THR A 599 1.66 4.29 12.22
N LEU A 600 2.77 5.01 12.01
CA LEU A 600 4.11 4.45 12.09
C LEU A 600 4.44 3.94 13.50
N ALA A 601 4.07 4.67 14.56
CA ALA A 601 4.29 4.27 15.94
C ALA A 601 3.53 2.99 16.27
N ARG A 602 2.27 2.87 15.85
CA ARG A 602 1.48 1.64 16.00
C ARG A 602 2.15 0.47 15.30
N GLY A 603 2.54 0.64 14.05
CA GLY A 603 3.20 -0.41 13.28
C GLY A 603 4.57 -0.80 13.85
N ALA A 604 5.36 0.17 14.31
CA ALA A 604 6.67 -0.08 14.91
C ALA A 604 6.55 -0.80 16.26
N ALA A 605 5.58 -0.41 17.10
CA ALA A 605 5.28 -1.11 18.35
C ALA A 605 4.90 -2.59 18.12
N ARG A 606 4.09 -2.85 17.09
CA ARG A 606 3.75 -4.21 16.65
C ARG A 606 4.95 -4.98 16.17
N LEU A 607 5.81 -4.34 15.38
CA LEU A 607 7.05 -4.94 14.91
C LEU A 607 7.95 -5.36 16.09
N ASP A 608 8.03 -4.54 17.12
CA ASP A 608 8.79 -4.87 18.32
C ASP A 608 8.18 -6.03 19.12
N TYR A 609 6.85 -6.14 19.18
CA TYR A 609 6.21 -7.34 19.75
C TYR A 609 6.47 -8.60 18.92
N VAL A 610 6.44 -8.49 17.59
CA VAL A 610 6.81 -9.59 16.71
C VAL A 610 8.27 -10.01 16.92
N ASN A 611 9.16 -9.04 17.13
CA ASN A 611 10.56 -9.30 17.45
C ASN A 611 10.74 -10.04 18.78
N ASP A 612 9.94 -9.71 19.80
CA ASP A 612 9.95 -10.40 21.10
C ASP A 612 9.49 -11.86 20.95
N VAL A 613 8.43 -12.10 20.17
CA VAL A 613 7.94 -13.45 19.87
C VAL A 613 8.99 -14.26 19.11
N ALA A 614 9.63 -13.67 18.10
CA ALA A 614 10.71 -14.32 17.36
C ALA A 614 11.89 -14.65 18.27
N GLN A 615 12.28 -13.74 19.16
CA GLN A 615 13.34 -13.96 20.13
C GLN A 615 13.02 -15.10 21.10
N ALA A 616 11.79 -15.17 21.59
CA ALA A 616 11.33 -16.26 22.45
C ALA A 616 11.37 -17.62 21.73
N ASP A 617 10.95 -17.68 20.47
CA ASP A 617 11.06 -18.89 19.64
C ASP A 617 12.53 -19.30 19.45
N ILE A 618 13.43 -18.36 19.15
CA ILE A 618 14.88 -18.61 19.04
C ILE A 618 15.45 -19.20 20.33
N GLN A 619 15.14 -18.60 21.49
CA GLN A 619 15.61 -19.09 22.78
C GLN A 619 15.06 -20.48 23.14
N SER A 620 13.86 -20.81 22.66
CA SER A 620 13.25 -22.13 22.88
C SER A 620 13.86 -23.24 22.01
N ARG A 621 14.56 -22.87 20.93
CA ARG A 621 15.16 -23.82 19.98
C ARG A 621 16.50 -24.34 20.51
N GLY A 622 16.69 -25.66 20.43
CA GLY A 622 18.01 -26.27 20.60
C GLY A 622 18.88 -26.12 19.33
N GLY A 623 20.20 -26.00 19.49
CA GLY A 623 21.16 -25.92 18.38
C GLY A 623 21.60 -24.49 18.05
N ASN A 624 22.02 -24.27 16.80
CA ASN A 624 22.45 -22.96 16.29
C ASN A 624 21.50 -22.51 15.16
N PRO A 625 20.26 -22.06 15.49
CA PRO A 625 19.28 -21.63 14.50
C PRO A 625 19.77 -20.39 13.76
N ASP A 626 19.37 -20.25 12.49
CA ASP A 626 19.63 -19.03 11.72
C ASP A 626 18.72 -17.92 12.25
N VAL A 627 19.26 -17.12 13.18
CA VAL A 627 18.54 -16.06 13.90
C VAL A 627 17.86 -15.10 12.93
N VAL A 628 18.56 -14.69 11.86
CA VAL A 628 18.06 -13.71 10.89
C VAL A 628 16.84 -14.26 10.15
N GLU A 629 16.93 -15.51 9.67
CA GLU A 629 15.83 -16.14 8.95
C GLU A 629 14.58 -16.31 9.84
N VAL A 630 14.74 -16.58 11.14
CA VAL A 630 13.60 -16.68 12.07
C VAL A 630 12.91 -15.32 12.25
N TYR A 631 13.67 -14.24 12.47
CA TYR A 631 13.10 -12.89 12.56
C TYR A 631 12.36 -12.50 11.28
N LEU A 632 12.99 -12.70 10.12
CA LEU A 632 12.40 -12.35 8.82
C LEU A 632 11.13 -13.16 8.52
N ALA A 633 11.07 -14.43 8.95
CA ALA A 633 9.90 -15.27 8.78
C ALA A 633 8.69 -14.72 9.53
N TYR A 634 8.83 -14.35 10.81
CA TYR A 634 7.73 -13.75 11.58
C TYR A 634 7.36 -12.37 11.05
N GLN A 635 8.35 -11.51 10.78
CA GLN A 635 8.10 -10.15 10.30
C GLN A 635 7.36 -10.15 8.97
N THR A 636 7.76 -10.98 8.01
CA THR A 636 7.10 -11.02 6.70
C THR A 636 5.75 -11.73 6.77
N GLY A 637 5.67 -12.86 7.47
CA GLY A 637 4.41 -13.62 7.63
C GLY A 637 3.30 -12.81 8.31
N LEU A 638 3.67 -11.85 9.17
CA LEU A 638 2.74 -10.97 9.87
C LEU A 638 2.63 -9.56 9.26
N ALA A 639 3.46 -9.21 8.27
CA ALA A 639 3.57 -7.85 7.75
C ALA A 639 2.21 -7.26 7.33
N GLN A 640 1.46 -8.00 6.51
CA GLN A 640 0.17 -7.55 6.00
C GLN A 640 -0.92 -7.58 7.09
N ARG A 641 -0.91 -8.59 7.97
CA ARG A 641 -1.94 -8.77 9.01
C ARG A 641 -1.84 -7.74 10.14
N LEU A 642 -0.62 -7.29 10.45
CA LEU A 642 -0.34 -6.35 11.54
C LEU A 642 0.02 -4.94 11.04
N ASP A 643 0.06 -4.71 9.73
CA ASP A 643 0.47 -3.43 9.12
C ASP A 643 1.90 -3.05 9.55
N LEU A 644 2.84 -4.01 9.45
CA LEU A 644 4.20 -3.82 9.94
C LEU A 644 5.00 -2.91 8.98
N PRO A 645 5.65 -1.86 9.51
CA PRO A 645 6.41 -0.92 8.70
C PRO A 645 7.72 -1.53 8.21
N TRP A 646 8.20 -1.02 7.07
CA TRP A 646 9.51 -1.34 6.49
C TRP A 646 9.74 -2.81 6.13
N GLN A 647 8.68 -3.62 5.98
CA GLN A 647 8.77 -5.03 5.60
C GLN A 647 8.62 -5.27 4.09
N SER A 648 9.18 -6.38 3.59
CA SER A 648 8.96 -6.83 2.21
C SER A 648 7.59 -7.48 2.09
N GLN A 649 6.85 -7.20 1.00
CA GLN A 649 5.51 -7.73 0.78
C GLN A 649 5.52 -9.17 0.22
N ASN A 650 6.59 -9.57 -0.47
CA ASN A 650 6.66 -10.83 -1.22
C ASN A 650 7.95 -11.61 -0.92
N MET A 651 8.29 -11.78 0.36
CA MET A 651 9.38 -12.70 0.71
C MET A 651 8.93 -14.14 0.42
N LEU A 652 9.76 -14.89 -0.31
CA LEU A 652 9.51 -16.31 -0.51
C LEU A 652 9.68 -17.03 0.82
N PHE A 653 8.58 -17.54 1.37
CA PHE A 653 8.58 -18.46 2.51
C PHE A 653 9.55 -19.60 2.24
N ARG A 654 10.65 -19.60 2.98
CA ARG A 654 11.58 -20.70 2.98
C ARG A 654 11.22 -21.55 4.20
N ILE A 655 10.66 -22.74 3.93
CA ILE A 655 10.40 -23.83 4.93
C ILE A 655 11.65 -24.12 5.79
N THR A 656 12.84 -23.67 5.35
CA THR A 656 14.13 -23.81 6.02
C THR A 656 14.28 -23.14 7.39
N ALA A 657 13.46 -22.16 7.79
CA ALA A 657 13.56 -21.57 9.14
C ALA A 657 12.76 -22.33 10.22
N GLY A 658 11.97 -23.36 9.88
CA GLY A 658 11.14 -24.10 10.85
C GLY A 658 10.06 -23.24 11.53
N VAL A 659 9.64 -22.14 10.88
CA VAL A 659 8.46 -21.33 11.23
C VAL A 659 7.38 -21.69 10.22
N ASP A 660 6.35 -22.41 10.65
CA ASP A 660 5.20 -22.78 9.82
C ASP A 660 4.04 -21.79 10.02
N GLN A 661 2.97 -21.96 9.23
CA GLN A 661 1.82 -21.07 9.31
C GLN A 661 1.15 -21.10 10.70
N ALA A 662 1.16 -22.23 11.40
CA ALA A 662 0.59 -22.35 12.74
C ALA A 662 1.35 -21.48 13.76
N LYS A 663 2.69 -21.44 13.68
CA LYS A 663 3.50 -20.52 14.49
C LYS A 663 3.24 -19.05 14.15
N ILE A 664 3.04 -18.71 12.87
CA ILE A 664 2.66 -17.35 12.46
C ILE A 664 1.29 -16.98 13.02
N ASP A 665 0.31 -17.87 12.97
CA ASP A 665 -1.03 -17.64 13.51
C ASP A 665 -1.00 -17.47 15.04
N LEU A 666 -0.24 -18.31 15.74
CA LEU A 666 -0.03 -18.18 17.19
C LEU A 666 0.69 -16.86 17.54
N ALA A 667 1.69 -16.47 16.77
CA ALA A 667 2.38 -15.20 16.97
C ALA A 667 1.44 -14.01 16.80
N PHE A 668 0.54 -14.05 15.80
CA PHE A 668 -0.50 -13.03 15.62
C PHE A 668 -1.42 -12.93 16.84
N GLU A 669 -1.91 -14.07 17.35
CA GLU A 669 -2.76 -14.10 18.56
C GLU A 669 -2.01 -13.56 19.78
N THR A 670 -0.74 -13.92 19.94
CA THR A 670 0.10 -13.48 21.04
C THR A 670 0.32 -11.97 21.00
N VAL A 671 0.60 -11.40 19.82
CA VAL A 671 0.74 -9.94 19.64
C VAL A 671 -0.58 -9.24 19.98
N ASN A 672 -1.73 -9.73 19.50
CA ASN A 672 -3.03 -9.15 19.85
C ASN A 672 -3.31 -9.19 21.35
N ALA A 673 -2.89 -10.25 22.04
CA ALA A 673 -3.01 -10.34 23.50
C ALA A 673 -2.09 -9.33 24.21
N MET A 674 -0.87 -9.12 23.71
CA MET A 674 0.08 -8.12 24.23
C MET A 674 -0.39 -6.67 23.97
N GLU A 675 -1.17 -6.44 22.92
CA GLU A 675 -1.75 -5.12 22.61
C GLU A 675 -2.88 -4.70 23.57
N ALA A 676 -3.48 -5.65 24.29
CA ALA A 676 -4.66 -5.39 25.11
C ALA A 676 -4.41 -4.36 26.22
N GLY A 677 -5.44 -3.58 26.55
CA GLY A 677 -5.35 -2.48 27.53
C GLY A 677 -4.38 -1.38 27.06
N ASP A 678 -3.41 -1.04 27.90
CA ASP A 678 -2.37 -0.06 27.58
C ASP A 678 -1.12 -0.67 26.93
N GLY A 679 -1.12 -1.98 26.63
CA GLY A 679 0.05 -2.68 26.09
C GLY A 679 0.55 -2.07 24.78
N LEU A 680 -0.34 -1.82 23.81
CA LEU A 680 0.05 -1.17 22.55
C LEU A 680 0.57 0.26 22.79
N ILE A 681 -0.11 1.04 23.63
CA ILE A 681 0.22 2.45 23.87
C ILE A 681 1.58 2.57 24.55
N ASN A 682 1.84 1.76 25.58
CA ASN A 682 3.13 1.75 26.27
C ASN A 682 4.26 1.39 25.30
N ARG A 683 4.04 0.40 24.43
CA ARG A 683 5.02 0.03 23.41
C ARG A 683 5.24 1.12 22.35
N MET A 684 4.20 1.89 22.00
CA MET A 684 4.34 3.09 21.16
C MET A 684 5.15 4.18 21.85
N LEU A 685 5.04 4.34 23.17
CA LEU A 685 5.82 5.30 23.94
C LEU A 685 7.29 4.90 24.12
N GLU A 686 7.66 3.65 23.83
CA GLU A 686 9.06 3.25 23.73
C GLU A 686 9.70 3.73 22.41
N GLN A 687 8.90 4.16 21.42
CA GLN A 687 9.39 4.68 20.15
C GLN A 687 9.88 6.14 20.29
N PRO A 688 11.18 6.43 20.16
CA PRO A 688 11.69 7.77 20.49
C PRO A 688 11.08 8.86 19.60
N PHE A 689 10.93 8.59 18.29
CA PHE A 689 10.37 9.54 17.34
C PHE A 689 8.93 9.97 17.67
N TRP A 690 8.16 9.10 18.34
CA TRP A 690 6.79 9.36 18.75
C TRP A 690 6.76 10.21 20.03
N THR A 691 7.56 9.85 21.03
CA THR A 691 7.69 10.66 22.25
C THR A 691 8.24 12.06 21.98
N ASP A 692 9.18 12.19 21.06
CA ASP A 692 9.71 13.49 20.62
C ASP A 692 8.61 14.32 19.97
N TYR A 693 7.81 13.71 19.08
CA TYR A 693 6.67 14.38 18.46
C TYR A 693 5.65 14.86 19.50
N LEU A 694 5.26 14.03 20.48
CA LEU A 694 4.31 14.42 21.52
C LEU A 694 4.80 15.64 22.31
N ARG A 695 6.09 15.65 22.68
CA ARG A 695 6.72 16.78 23.38
C ARG A 695 6.76 18.06 22.52
N GLU A 696 7.13 17.94 21.25
CA GLU A 696 7.13 19.05 20.29
C GLU A 696 5.72 19.59 20.03
N ALA A 697 4.73 18.71 20.00
CA ALA A 697 3.34 19.04 19.74
C ALA A 697 2.68 19.73 20.95
N HIS A 698 3.03 19.34 22.18
CA HIS A 698 2.35 19.80 23.42
C HIS A 698 3.34 20.31 24.49
N PRO A 699 4.21 21.28 24.18
CA PRO A 699 5.32 21.67 25.06
C PRO A 699 4.84 22.16 26.43
N ASP A 700 3.78 22.99 26.48
CA ASP A 700 3.27 23.56 27.73
C ASP A 700 2.69 22.48 28.68
N SER A 701 1.95 21.52 28.12
CA SER A 701 1.37 20.42 28.89
C SER A 701 2.45 19.51 29.47
N TYR A 702 3.49 19.19 28.69
CA TYR A 702 4.62 18.39 29.17
C TYR A 702 5.44 19.12 30.22
N TYR A 703 5.68 20.43 30.04
CA TYR A 703 6.38 21.24 31.03
C TYR A 703 5.62 21.27 32.36
N ALA A 704 4.31 21.55 32.34
CA ALA A 704 3.49 21.58 33.54
C ALA A 704 3.42 20.20 34.24
N ASN A 705 3.32 19.11 33.47
CA ASN A 705 3.30 17.76 34.00
C ASN A 705 4.63 17.39 34.67
N LYS A 706 5.75 17.72 34.02
CA LYS A 706 7.09 17.50 34.58
C LYS A 706 7.32 18.32 35.85
N ALA A 707 6.95 19.59 35.86
CA ALA A 707 7.06 20.45 37.04
C ALA A 707 6.25 19.89 38.22
N ARG A 708 5.04 19.37 37.95
CA ARG A 708 4.20 18.72 38.96
C ARG A 708 4.83 17.42 39.49
N PHE A 709 5.47 16.63 38.63
CA PHE A 709 6.21 15.44 39.05
C PHE A 709 7.41 15.81 39.93
N GLU A 710 8.23 16.78 39.50
CA GLU A 710 9.40 17.27 40.24
C GLU A 710 8.99 17.82 41.63
N GLU A 711 7.91 18.60 41.70
CA GLU A 711 7.37 19.12 42.96
C GLU A 711 6.94 17.99 43.90
N ARG A 712 6.20 16.98 43.38
CA ARG A 712 5.74 15.84 44.18
C ARG A 712 6.88 14.91 44.60
N SER A 713 7.88 14.72 43.75
CA SER A 713 9.10 13.96 44.09
C SER A 713 9.85 14.64 45.24
N SER A 714 10.00 15.97 45.18
CA SER A 714 10.60 16.75 46.27
C SER A 714 9.80 16.63 47.57
N GLN A 715 8.47 16.68 47.49
CA GLN A 715 7.58 16.46 48.64
C GLN A 715 7.70 15.04 49.22
N LEU A 716 7.96 14.02 48.39
CA LEU A 716 8.20 12.65 48.83
C LEU A 716 9.55 12.51 49.55
N ASP A 717 10.59 13.19 49.07
CA ASP A 717 11.88 13.27 49.79
C ASP A 717 11.74 13.98 51.14
N ASP A 718 10.98 15.08 51.18
CA ASP A 718 10.62 15.78 52.42
C ASP A 718 9.83 14.87 53.37
N LEU A 719 8.92 14.03 52.85
CA LEU A 719 8.14 13.08 53.63
C LEU A 719 9.05 12.02 54.27
N ARG A 720 9.95 11.42 53.47
CA ARG A 720 10.91 10.43 53.94
C ARG A 720 11.82 11.00 55.03
N THR A 721 12.33 12.21 54.82
CA THR A 721 13.19 12.90 55.79
C THR A 721 12.44 13.21 57.09
N ALA A 722 11.22 13.77 56.98
CA ALA A 722 10.40 14.07 58.15
C ALA A 722 10.00 12.81 58.94
N GLN A 723 9.82 11.67 58.28
CA GLN A 723 9.48 10.41 58.93
C GLN A 723 10.70 9.81 59.65
N ALA A 724 11.90 9.94 59.07
CA ALA A 724 13.14 9.56 59.73
C ALA A 724 13.42 10.42 60.97
N ASP A 725 13.24 11.74 60.88
CA ASP A 725 13.37 12.67 62.01
C ASP A 725 12.35 12.36 63.12
N TRP A 726 11.11 12.01 62.74
CA TRP A 726 10.07 11.61 63.67
C TRP A 726 10.41 10.29 64.40
N ALA A 727 11.03 9.32 63.72
CA ALA A 727 11.45 8.06 64.30
C ALA A 727 12.68 8.20 65.21
N GLY A 728 13.58 9.15 64.94
CA GLY A 728 14.80 9.40 65.71
C GLY A 728 14.66 10.38 66.89
N SER A 729 13.51 11.04 67.05
CA SER A 729 13.29 12.09 68.05
C SER A 729 13.01 11.56 69.47
N ASN A 730 13.83 11.96 70.46
CA ASN A 730 13.76 11.52 71.86
C ASN A 730 13.12 12.51 72.87
N ASP A 731 12.71 13.74 72.51
CA ASP A 731 11.95 14.71 73.36
C ASP A 731 11.66 16.02 72.55
N PRO A 732 10.91 17.07 73.02
CA PRO A 732 9.69 17.18 73.83
C PRO A 732 8.48 17.70 72.99
N TYR A 733 7.27 17.60 73.55
CA TYR A 733 5.93 17.83 72.95
C TYR A 733 5.77 18.78 71.73
N GLN A 734 6.44 19.94 71.65
CA GLN A 734 6.25 20.92 70.56
C GLN A 734 6.89 20.54 69.23
N GLN A 735 8.13 20.01 69.24
CA GLN A 735 8.85 19.67 68.01
C GLN A 735 8.22 18.46 67.31
N LYS A 736 7.72 17.53 68.14
CA LYS A 736 6.93 16.38 67.71
C LYS A 736 5.55 16.82 67.16
N ALA A 737 4.89 17.83 67.74
CA ALA A 737 3.64 18.37 67.19
C ALA A 737 3.83 18.95 65.77
N ALA A 738 4.88 19.76 65.56
CA ALA A 738 5.19 20.33 64.25
C ALA A 738 5.53 19.27 63.19
N LEU A 739 6.35 18.26 63.54
CA LEU A 739 6.66 17.14 62.65
C LEU A 739 5.42 16.31 62.31
N ARG A 740 4.53 16.07 63.29
CA ARG A 740 3.26 15.35 63.07
C ARG A 740 2.36 16.09 62.08
N ASP A 741 2.27 17.41 62.16
CA ASP A 741 1.45 18.19 61.25
C ASP A 741 2.09 18.24 59.84
N LYS A 742 3.42 18.42 59.74
CA LYS A 742 4.17 18.32 58.48
C LYS A 742 3.97 16.95 57.79
N LEU A 743 4.07 15.86 58.54
CA LEU A 743 3.84 14.50 58.03
C LEU A 743 2.40 14.30 57.52
N LYS A 744 1.39 14.79 58.26
CA LYS A 744 -0.01 14.72 57.82
C LYS A 744 -0.27 15.54 56.56
N ASP A 745 0.36 16.70 56.44
CA ASP A 745 0.21 17.58 55.28
C ASP A 745 0.84 16.95 54.02
N LEU A 746 2.07 16.47 54.13
CA LEU A 746 2.75 15.77 53.03
C LEU A 746 2.03 14.48 52.64
N ALA A 747 1.58 13.68 53.63
CA ALA A 747 0.77 12.49 53.38
C ALA A 747 -0.52 12.81 52.61
N ARG A 748 -1.20 13.92 52.95
CA ARG A 748 -2.40 14.37 52.26
C ARG A 748 -2.11 14.83 50.83
N ILE A 749 -1.01 15.57 50.61
CA ILE A 749 -0.64 16.08 49.27
C ILE A 749 -0.26 14.92 48.33
N LEU A 750 0.44 13.91 48.85
CA LEU A 750 0.91 12.75 48.10
C LEU A 750 -0.13 11.62 48.03
N GLY A 751 -1.21 11.69 48.81
CA GLY A 751 -2.24 10.64 48.85
C GLY A 751 -1.82 9.38 49.64
N VAL A 752 -0.81 9.49 50.51
CA VAL A 752 -0.32 8.37 51.33
C VAL A 752 -1.19 8.25 52.60
N PRO A 753 -1.66 7.04 52.97
CA PRO A 753 -2.45 6.83 54.19
C PRO A 753 -1.70 7.29 55.44
N LYS A 754 -2.38 8.00 56.34
CA LYS A 754 -1.76 8.55 57.57
C LYS A 754 -1.16 7.47 58.47
N GLU A 755 -1.70 6.25 58.45
CA GLU A 755 -1.17 5.12 59.22
C GLU A 755 0.21 4.67 58.76
N GLN A 756 0.57 4.90 57.48
CA GLN A 756 1.87 4.52 56.91
C GLN A 756 2.97 5.55 57.19
N VAL A 757 2.59 6.76 57.60
CA VAL A 757 3.49 7.90 57.75
C VAL A 757 3.77 8.22 59.22
N LEU A 758 2.79 8.04 60.10
CA LEU A 758 2.93 8.26 61.55
C LEU A 758 3.44 7.01 62.29
N THR A 759 4.46 6.37 61.73
CA THR A 759 5.11 5.18 62.31
C THR A 759 6.27 5.58 63.22
N GLY A 760 6.60 4.79 64.23
CA GLY A 760 7.80 5.00 65.06
C GLY A 760 9.11 4.56 64.40
N GLN A 761 9.10 4.36 63.08
CA GLN A 761 10.19 3.80 62.28
C GLN A 761 10.34 4.64 61.00
N PRO A 762 11.57 4.79 60.46
CA PRO A 762 11.81 5.47 59.19
C PRO A 762 11.11 4.73 58.03
N MET A 763 10.85 5.45 56.93
CA MET A 763 10.27 4.87 55.73
C MET A 763 11.20 3.77 55.16
N PRO A 764 10.70 2.55 54.89
CA PRO A 764 11.48 1.52 54.20
C PRO A 764 11.77 1.93 52.75
N ASP A 765 12.96 1.57 52.23
CA ASP A 765 13.34 1.85 50.84
C ASP A 765 12.31 1.31 49.83
N SER A 766 11.76 0.11 50.07
CA SER A 766 10.75 -0.49 49.20
C SER A 766 9.45 0.33 49.10
N VAL A 767 9.07 1.06 50.17
CA VAL A 767 7.88 1.93 50.17
C VAL A 767 8.17 3.20 49.40
N TYR A 768 9.35 3.79 49.59
CA TYR A 768 9.78 4.95 48.82
C TYR A 768 9.88 4.62 47.33
N GLU A 769 10.51 3.49 46.97
CA GLU A 769 10.62 3.01 45.59
C GLU A 769 9.24 2.80 44.95
N HIS A 770 8.28 2.23 45.68
CA HIS A 770 6.91 2.09 45.16
C HIS A 770 6.25 3.45 44.90
N LEU A 771 6.33 4.39 45.85
CA LEU A 771 5.71 5.71 45.73
C LEU A 771 6.34 6.56 44.62
N ILE A 772 7.66 6.51 44.45
CA ILE A 772 8.32 7.25 43.36
C ILE A 772 8.01 6.64 42.00
N ASN A 773 7.90 5.31 41.91
CA ASN A 773 7.46 4.64 40.69
C ASN A 773 6.02 5.00 40.33
N ASP A 774 5.10 5.04 41.31
CA ASP A 774 3.72 5.47 41.09
C ASP A 774 3.63 6.92 40.59
N LEU A 775 4.48 7.82 41.10
CA LEU A 775 4.58 9.19 40.61
C LEU A 775 5.10 9.24 39.17
N GLY A 776 6.10 8.42 38.82
CA GLY A 776 6.58 8.29 37.45
C GLY A 776 5.51 7.75 36.51
N ASP A 777 4.74 6.75 36.95
CA ASP A 777 3.61 6.22 36.19
C ASP A 777 2.50 7.27 35.97
N GLN A 778 2.23 8.11 36.97
CA GLN A 778 1.32 9.26 36.83
C GLN A 778 1.84 10.28 35.82
N GLU A 779 3.15 10.56 35.81
CA GLU A 779 3.76 11.44 34.81
C GLU A 779 3.53 10.89 33.39
N GLN A 780 3.70 9.57 33.19
CA GLN A 780 3.49 8.93 31.89
C GLN A 780 2.03 8.94 31.41
N GLN A 781 1.03 9.11 32.30
CA GLN A 781 -0.38 9.12 31.90
C GLN A 781 -0.72 10.21 30.89
N LEU A 782 -0.02 11.36 30.91
CA LEU A 782 -0.22 12.39 29.89
C LEU A 782 0.10 11.86 28.49
N SER A 783 1.25 11.20 28.33
CA SER A 783 1.68 10.60 27.07
C SER A 783 0.75 9.47 26.62
N ARG A 784 0.28 8.63 27.57
CA ARG A 784 -0.70 7.57 27.29
C ARG A 784 -2.01 8.15 26.75
N GLN A 785 -2.54 9.19 27.41
CA GLN A 785 -3.77 9.85 26.99
C GLN A 785 -3.65 10.48 25.60
N GLN A 786 -2.59 11.25 25.35
CA GLN A 786 -2.38 11.87 24.03
C GLN A 786 -2.22 10.84 22.91
N THR A 787 -1.61 9.70 23.22
CA THR A 787 -1.50 8.59 22.26
C THR A 787 -2.86 7.93 21.98
N ARG A 788 -3.72 7.75 22.99
CA ARG A 788 -5.11 7.29 22.79
C ARG A 788 -5.88 8.25 21.90
N ASP A 789 -5.82 9.55 22.20
CA ASP A 789 -6.52 10.57 21.43
C ASP A 789 -6.08 10.56 19.95
N ALA A 790 -4.78 10.38 19.69
CA ALA A 790 -4.25 10.29 18.32
C ALA A 790 -4.71 9.00 17.60
N LEU A 791 -4.81 7.87 18.30
CA LEU A 791 -5.32 6.61 17.73
C LEU A 791 -6.84 6.69 17.46
N GLU A 792 -7.61 7.32 18.33
CA GLU A 792 -9.05 7.53 18.14
C GLU A 792 -9.34 8.39 16.91
N LYS A 793 -8.58 9.47 16.71
CA LYS A 793 -8.67 10.30 15.49
C LYS A 793 -8.40 9.51 14.21
N LEU A 794 -7.53 8.50 14.28
CA LEU A 794 -7.21 7.65 13.13
C LEU A 794 -8.35 6.67 12.76
N ALA A 795 -9.20 6.31 13.72
CA ALA A 795 -10.34 5.41 13.51
C ALA A 795 -11.58 6.10 12.92
N LEU A 796 -11.63 7.43 12.92
CA LEU A 796 -12.71 8.20 12.32
C LEU A 796 -12.50 8.32 10.79
N PRO A 797 -13.55 8.10 9.96
CA PRO A 797 -13.43 8.36 8.52
C PRO A 797 -13.08 9.83 8.28
N PRO A 798 -12.24 10.15 7.28
CA PRO A 798 -11.89 11.53 6.97
C PRO A 798 -13.17 12.30 6.62
N GLY A 799 -13.44 13.36 7.39
CA GLY A 799 -14.60 14.24 7.22
C GLY A 799 -14.49 15.23 6.07
#